data_AF-A0A2V8JEK3-F1
#
_entry.id   AF-A0A2V8JEK3-F1
#
_cell.length_a   1.000
_cell.length_b   1.000
_cell.length_c   1.000
_cell.angle_alpha   90.00
_cell.angle_beta   90.00
_cell.angle_gamma   90.00
#
_symmetry.space_group_name_H-M   'P 1'
#
loop_
_entity.id
_entity.type
_entity.pdbx_description
1 polymer ?
#
loop_
_entity_poly.entity_id
_entity_poly.type
_entity_poly.pdbx_seq_one_letter_code
_entity_poly.pdbx_strand_id
1 'polypeptide(L)'
;MVPSLLELAMKTLVFLGGIIFLAGLTLAQNSTSSPPPGALIDQYCVTCHNERIKTAGLMLDKMDPAHIAQDREAWEKVVRKLRAGMMPPQGMPRPNDATYEALTVALESELDRAAAAKPKLSTAGVHRLNRTEYANAIRELVGLDIDPAIYLPADDSSYGFDNVESGLQVSPALVEGYVSAAAKLSRLALGHETAPSRKIYYTREDYSQEDQVEGLPFGTRGGLLVHHYFPSDGEYLISWVPVRNTVGALYGGDSENEQIELSIDGTRVKLYQIGRDIPLTRNVQADKNEVRVPLKAGQHSVGLAFIANTYIPHVFLNRSYRRSILDDNPIEGIMQSPQVSQITIQGPINGMLPKDTPSRRKILSCAPSNQSPTESDEAKCARAILGTLAGKAYRRPLTESDLSTLMNFYHVGRETGDFEYGIEKALQFILAHPEFIFRTETAPASVKPGEAYRISDLELASRLSFFLWSNLPDQELINFAAEGKLKEPNVLQQQVKRMLADPRSQELVKNFAGQWLGLRTLQNETPEGTIYPDFDDNLRQAMRTETEMFFDSVLREGRSVLELLTADYTFVNERLAVHYRIPNVYGSQFRRVKLDADFDMRRGLLGKGSFQLATSNSDRTSPVLRGKWILENLLGTHPPDPPPNVPPLKPNPATGPQTMRQRMEEHRANPACSSCHRMMDPIGFALENFDGIGKWRTKEAGQRLDISGQLVDGSKIDGVVSLRQ
;
A
#
# COMPACT_ATOMS: atom_id res chain seq x y z
N MET A 1 39.28 -56.38 20.39
CA MET A 1 39.07 -57.26 21.56
C MET A 1 37.58 -57.30 21.85
N VAL A 2 37.05 -58.51 21.86
CA VAL A 2 35.68 -59.01 22.10
C VAL A 2 35.67 -59.51 23.58
N PRO A 3 34.56 -59.71 24.33
CA PRO A 3 33.20 -59.11 24.35
C PRO A 3 32.52 -58.93 25.76
N SER A 4 31.30 -58.37 25.75
CA SER A 4 29.99 -58.73 26.41
C SER A 4 29.83 -59.22 27.87
N LEU A 5 28.71 -58.78 28.48
CA LEU A 5 27.74 -59.49 29.37
C LEU A 5 26.59 -58.47 29.62
N LEU A 6 25.37 -58.46 29.05
CA LEU A 6 24.26 -59.41 28.83
C LEU A 6 23.60 -60.03 30.09
N GLU A 7 22.36 -59.60 30.32
CA GLU A 7 21.16 -60.33 30.78
C GLU A 7 21.07 -60.96 32.19
N LEU A 8 20.21 -60.35 33.03
CA LEU A 8 19.30 -61.00 34.00
C LEU A 8 18.37 -59.89 34.54
N ALA A 9 17.03 -59.90 34.58
CA ALA A 9 16.00 -60.83 34.15
C ALA A 9 14.70 -60.03 33.99
N MET A 10 13.95 -60.34 32.93
CA MET A 10 12.55 -59.99 32.73
C MET A 10 11.75 -61.30 32.84
N LYS A 11 10.55 -61.26 33.45
CA LYS A 11 9.39 -62.19 33.31
C LYS A 11 8.98 -63.08 34.51
N THR A 12 7.85 -62.67 35.12
CA THR A 12 6.61 -63.43 35.44
C THR A 12 6.48 -64.23 36.76
N LEU A 13 5.52 -63.83 37.61
CA LEU A 13 4.61 -64.69 38.42
C LEU A 13 3.43 -63.78 38.89
N VAL A 14 2.23 -63.80 38.27
CA VAL A 14 1.05 -64.66 38.51
C VAL A 14 0.35 -64.49 39.88
N PHE A 15 -0.78 -63.75 39.81
CA PHE A 15 -2.10 -63.94 40.46
C PHE A 15 -2.31 -64.01 41.99
N LEU A 16 -3.43 -63.34 42.36
CA LEU A 16 -4.38 -63.55 43.46
C LEU A 16 -4.18 -62.83 44.81
N GLY A 17 -5.14 -61.94 45.10
CA GLY A 17 -5.80 -61.90 46.41
C GLY A 17 -5.51 -60.68 47.28
N GLY A 18 -6.33 -59.63 47.15
CA GLY A 18 -6.28 -58.49 48.06
C GLY A 18 -7.41 -57.51 47.85
N ILE A 19 -8.63 -57.94 48.18
CA ILE A 19 -9.85 -57.12 48.23
C ILE A 19 -9.63 -55.97 49.23
N ILE A 20 -9.59 -54.72 48.74
CA ILE A 20 -9.87 -53.55 49.56
C ILE A 20 -10.93 -52.71 48.84
N PHE A 21 -12.12 -52.77 49.42
CA PHE A 21 -13.26 -51.89 49.22
C PHE A 21 -12.81 -50.43 49.38
N LEU A 22 -12.83 -49.63 48.32
CA LEU A 22 -12.95 -48.18 48.43
C LEU A 22 -14.03 -47.70 47.46
N ALA A 23 -15.02 -47.05 48.04
CA ALA A 23 -16.23 -46.57 47.41
C ALA A 23 -15.92 -45.75 46.15
N GLY A 24 -16.61 -46.09 45.06
CA GLY A 24 -16.73 -45.21 43.91
C GLY A 24 -17.49 -43.95 44.30
N LEU A 25 -16.76 -42.91 44.70
CA LEU A 25 -17.21 -41.55 44.46
C LEU A 25 -17.09 -41.32 42.96
N THR A 26 -18.17 -41.61 42.23
CA THR A 26 -18.45 -40.91 40.98
C THR A 26 -18.56 -39.43 41.33
N LEU A 27 -17.44 -38.70 41.21
CA LEU A 27 -17.49 -37.28 40.96
C LEU A 27 -18.21 -37.13 39.62
N ALA A 28 -19.53 -37.00 39.70
CA ALA A 28 -20.31 -36.38 38.65
C ALA A 28 -19.66 -35.02 38.41
N GLN A 29 -18.85 -34.94 37.35
CA GLN A 29 -18.59 -33.67 36.72
C GLN A 29 -19.97 -33.18 36.29
N ASN A 30 -20.59 -32.34 37.12
CA ASN A 30 -21.64 -31.45 36.69
C ASN A 30 -20.99 -30.55 35.63
N SER A 31 -20.95 -31.05 34.39
CA SER A 31 -20.94 -30.19 33.22
C SER A 31 -22.23 -29.39 33.33
N THR A 32 -22.14 -28.21 33.93
CA THR A 32 -23.16 -27.18 33.75
C THR A 32 -23.19 -26.95 32.24
N SER A 33 -24.14 -27.60 31.56
CA SER A 33 -24.35 -27.42 30.14
C SER A 33 -24.59 -25.94 29.92
N SER A 34 -23.71 -25.26 29.19
CA SER A 34 -23.96 -23.89 28.77
C SER A 34 -25.36 -23.82 28.15
N PRO A 35 -26.18 -22.81 28.47
CA PRO A 35 -27.51 -22.68 27.90
C PRO A 35 -27.43 -22.75 26.38
N PRO A 36 -28.40 -23.40 25.70
CA PRO A 36 -28.37 -23.48 24.24
C PRO A 36 -28.37 -22.07 23.64
N PRO A 37 -27.69 -21.84 22.49
CA PRO A 37 -27.56 -20.52 21.88
C PRO A 37 -28.89 -19.75 21.74
N GLY A 38 -29.98 -20.45 21.38
CA GLY A 38 -31.31 -19.84 21.26
C GLY A 38 -31.81 -19.21 22.56
N ALA A 39 -31.63 -19.88 23.71
CA ALA A 39 -32.05 -19.33 25.00
C ALA A 39 -31.28 -18.06 25.38
N LEU A 40 -29.99 -17.99 25.04
CA LEU A 40 -29.18 -16.78 25.24
C LEU A 40 -29.62 -15.64 24.32
N ILE A 41 -29.93 -15.94 23.05
CA ILE A 41 -30.43 -14.95 22.08
C ILE A 41 -31.78 -14.39 22.53
N ASP A 42 -32.68 -15.25 23.01
CA ASP A 42 -33.99 -14.83 23.53
C ASP A 42 -33.85 -13.93 24.75
N GLN A 43 -32.96 -14.30 25.67
CA GLN A 43 -32.75 -13.56 26.92
C GLN A 43 -32.08 -12.20 26.69
N TYR A 44 -31.06 -12.13 25.83
CA TYR A 44 -30.17 -10.97 25.73
C TYR A 44 -30.35 -10.12 24.48
N CYS A 45 -30.98 -10.64 23.42
CA CYS A 45 -31.05 -9.97 22.11
C CYS A 45 -32.49 -9.66 21.66
N VAL A 46 -33.41 -10.62 21.82
CA VAL A 46 -34.79 -10.53 21.30
C VAL A 46 -35.60 -9.42 21.97
N THR A 47 -35.23 -8.96 23.17
CA THR A 47 -35.88 -7.82 23.82
C THR A 47 -35.85 -6.54 22.98
N CYS A 48 -34.84 -6.37 22.12
CA CYS A 48 -34.68 -5.20 21.25
C CYS A 48 -34.78 -5.53 19.75
N HIS A 49 -34.29 -6.71 19.35
CA HIS A 49 -34.29 -7.17 17.96
C HIS A 49 -35.47 -8.11 17.69
N ASN A 50 -36.68 -7.57 17.81
CA ASN A 50 -37.94 -8.29 17.53
C ASN A 50 -38.78 -7.56 16.47
N GLU A 51 -39.87 -8.20 16.01
CA GLU A 51 -40.78 -7.63 15.01
C GLU A 51 -41.41 -6.29 15.41
N ARG A 52 -41.56 -6.04 16.73
CA ARG A 52 -42.20 -4.83 17.26
C ARG A 52 -41.25 -3.64 17.35
N ILE A 53 -40.06 -3.85 17.91
CA ILE A 53 -39.09 -2.78 18.18
C ILE A 53 -38.12 -2.61 17.01
N LYS A 54 -37.72 -3.71 16.37
CA LYS A 54 -36.91 -3.75 15.16
C LYS A 54 -35.68 -2.84 15.20
N THR A 55 -34.96 -2.83 16.33
CA THR A 55 -33.75 -2.02 16.48
C THR A 55 -32.74 -2.37 15.40
N ALA A 56 -32.22 -1.35 14.72
CA ALA A 56 -31.30 -1.47 13.57
C ALA A 56 -31.84 -2.35 12.42
N GLY A 57 -33.16 -2.51 12.29
CA GLY A 57 -33.76 -3.29 11.22
C GLY A 57 -33.76 -4.82 11.42
N LEU A 58 -33.24 -5.32 12.54
CA LEU A 58 -33.03 -6.75 12.81
C LEU A 58 -34.19 -7.36 13.62
N MET A 59 -34.64 -8.56 13.23
CA MET A 59 -35.77 -9.29 13.84
C MET A 59 -35.35 -10.73 14.17
N LEU A 60 -34.60 -10.90 15.24
CA LEU A 60 -34.07 -12.21 15.67
C LEU A 60 -35.17 -13.17 16.12
N ASP A 61 -36.33 -12.66 16.53
CA ASP A 61 -37.53 -13.43 16.87
C ASP A 61 -38.20 -14.14 15.68
N LYS A 62 -37.85 -13.74 14.45
CA LYS A 62 -38.31 -14.39 13.21
C LYS A 62 -37.24 -15.27 12.56
N MET A 63 -36.05 -15.29 13.15
CA MET A 63 -34.91 -16.03 12.63
C MET A 63 -34.71 -17.27 13.49
N ASP A 64 -34.20 -18.35 12.90
CA ASP A 64 -33.94 -19.59 13.62
C ASP A 64 -32.44 -19.76 13.86
N PRO A 65 -31.95 -19.65 15.12
CA PRO A 65 -30.55 -19.91 15.45
C PRO A 65 -30.10 -21.34 15.17
N ALA A 66 -31.02 -22.30 14.99
CA ALA A 66 -30.69 -23.66 14.55
C ALA A 66 -30.58 -23.79 13.02
N HIS A 67 -31.06 -22.81 12.26
CA HIS A 67 -31.02 -22.79 10.79
C HIS A 67 -30.42 -21.47 10.25
N ILE A 68 -29.30 -21.06 10.86
CA ILE A 68 -28.56 -19.82 10.54
C ILE A 68 -28.25 -19.65 9.05
N ALA A 69 -28.12 -20.74 8.29
CA ALA A 69 -27.88 -20.73 6.85
C ALA A 69 -28.92 -19.94 6.04
N GLN A 70 -30.17 -19.85 6.52
CA GLN A 70 -31.26 -19.15 5.83
C GLN A 70 -31.04 -17.63 5.82
N ASP A 71 -30.45 -17.10 6.89
CA ASP A 71 -30.23 -15.67 7.10
C ASP A 71 -28.75 -15.32 7.31
N ARG A 72 -27.86 -16.02 6.59
CA ARG A 72 -26.40 -15.96 6.75
C ARG A 72 -25.84 -14.54 6.91
N GLU A 73 -26.25 -13.60 6.06
CA GLU A 73 -25.74 -12.23 6.09
C GLU A 73 -26.09 -11.48 7.38
N ALA A 74 -27.28 -11.72 7.93
CA ALA A 74 -27.71 -11.10 9.18
C ALA A 74 -26.93 -11.71 10.36
N TRP A 75 -26.74 -13.02 10.36
CA TRP A 75 -25.96 -13.70 11.40
C TRP A 75 -24.47 -13.37 11.36
N GLU A 76 -23.86 -13.19 10.18
CA GLU A 76 -22.48 -12.68 10.05
C GLU A 76 -22.35 -11.27 10.68
N LYS A 77 -23.37 -10.40 10.52
CA LYS A 77 -23.40 -9.09 11.18
C LYS A 77 -23.53 -9.22 12.70
N VAL A 78 -24.36 -10.17 13.19
CA VAL A 78 -24.50 -10.45 14.63
C VAL A 78 -23.16 -10.89 15.21
N VAL A 79 -22.50 -11.88 14.60
CA VAL A 79 -21.18 -12.37 15.03
C VAL A 79 -20.15 -11.25 15.08
N ARG A 80 -20.07 -10.39 14.06
CA ARG A 80 -19.15 -9.24 14.07
C ARG A 80 -19.42 -8.28 15.24
N LYS A 81 -20.69 -8.02 15.56
CA LYS A 81 -21.06 -7.18 16.72
C LYS A 81 -20.75 -7.87 18.05
N LEU A 82 -20.88 -9.20 18.12
CA LEU A 82 -20.48 -9.98 19.29
C LEU A 82 -18.96 -9.97 19.47
N ARG A 83 -18.18 -10.26 18.42
CA ARG A 83 -16.71 -10.21 18.44
C ARG A 83 -16.15 -8.86 18.84
N ALA A 84 -16.81 -7.77 18.42
CA ALA A 84 -16.45 -6.42 18.84
C ALA A 84 -16.99 -6.00 20.22
N GLY A 85 -17.64 -6.90 20.97
CA GLY A 85 -18.19 -6.60 22.29
C GLY A 85 -19.38 -5.64 22.30
N MET A 86 -19.90 -5.24 21.14
CA MET A 86 -20.89 -4.16 21.00
C MET A 86 -22.31 -4.56 21.42
N MET A 87 -22.61 -5.86 21.49
CA MET A 87 -23.93 -6.38 21.82
C MET A 87 -23.84 -7.43 22.92
N PRO A 88 -24.72 -7.42 23.93
CA PRO A 88 -25.71 -6.37 24.24
C PRO A 88 -25.05 -5.02 24.57
N PRO A 89 -25.67 -3.87 24.25
CA PRO A 89 -25.02 -2.57 24.42
C PRO A 89 -24.74 -2.25 25.90
N GLN A 90 -23.82 -1.33 26.14
CA GLN A 90 -23.42 -0.92 27.50
C GLN A 90 -24.64 -0.54 28.37
N GLY A 91 -24.68 -1.08 29.59
CA GLY A 91 -25.78 -0.88 30.54
C GLY A 91 -26.92 -1.91 30.45
N MET A 92 -26.94 -2.74 29.42
CA MET A 92 -27.86 -3.88 29.32
C MET A 92 -27.29 -5.13 30.01
N PRO A 93 -28.13 -6.06 30.48
CA PRO A 93 -27.69 -7.35 30.98
C PRO A 93 -26.85 -8.10 29.94
N ARG A 94 -25.75 -8.71 30.37
CA ARG A 94 -24.86 -9.51 29.52
C ARG A 94 -24.58 -10.86 30.17
N PRO A 95 -24.34 -11.92 29.38
CA PRO A 95 -23.80 -13.15 29.91
C PRO A 95 -22.37 -12.94 30.42
N ASN A 96 -21.86 -13.86 31.25
CA ASN A 96 -20.45 -13.85 31.62
C ASN A 96 -19.54 -14.13 30.40
N ASP A 97 -18.26 -13.75 30.49
CA ASP A 97 -17.31 -13.79 29.37
C ASP A 97 -17.21 -15.19 28.73
N ALA A 98 -17.16 -16.25 29.55
CA ALA A 98 -17.08 -17.63 29.04
C ALA A 98 -18.33 -18.02 28.25
N THR A 99 -19.52 -17.61 28.70
CA THR A 99 -20.80 -17.89 28.03
C THR A 99 -20.95 -17.04 26.78
N TYR A 100 -20.50 -15.79 26.82
CA TYR A 100 -20.47 -14.87 25.70
C TYR A 100 -19.60 -15.40 24.56
N GLU A 101 -18.38 -15.84 24.89
CA GLU A 101 -17.45 -16.43 23.94
C GLU A 101 -18.00 -17.73 23.36
N ALA A 102 -18.54 -18.62 24.21
CA ALA A 102 -19.14 -19.88 23.76
C ALA A 102 -20.31 -19.66 22.79
N LEU A 103 -21.17 -18.66 23.04
CA LEU A 103 -22.24 -18.28 22.11
C LEU A 103 -21.66 -17.82 20.77
N THR A 104 -20.66 -16.94 20.80
CA THR A 104 -20.06 -16.38 19.58
C THR A 104 -19.42 -17.47 18.73
N VAL A 105 -18.62 -18.36 19.35
CA VAL A 105 -17.99 -19.51 18.69
C VAL A 105 -19.04 -20.49 18.15
N ALA A 106 -20.14 -20.71 18.86
CA ALA A 106 -21.21 -21.60 18.38
C ALA A 106 -21.88 -21.06 17.11
N LEU A 107 -22.16 -19.75 17.06
CA LEU A 107 -22.73 -19.10 15.87
C LEU A 107 -21.76 -19.12 14.69
N GLU A 108 -20.48 -18.85 14.93
CA GLU A 108 -19.41 -18.93 13.92
C GLU A 108 -19.27 -20.35 13.36
N SER A 109 -19.20 -21.34 14.25
CA SER A 109 -19.07 -22.75 13.85
C SER A 109 -20.23 -23.20 12.97
N GLU A 110 -21.45 -22.72 13.23
CA GLU A 110 -22.62 -23.05 12.42
C GLU A 110 -22.64 -22.29 11.08
N LEU A 111 -22.21 -21.02 11.06
CA LEU A 111 -21.97 -20.28 9.82
C LEU A 111 -20.93 -20.97 8.94
N ASP A 112 -19.83 -21.44 9.52
CA ASP A 112 -18.76 -22.15 8.82
C ASP A 112 -19.26 -23.48 8.26
N ARG A 113 -20.04 -24.24 9.05
CA ARG A 113 -20.66 -25.49 8.61
C ARG A 113 -21.63 -25.25 7.45
N ALA A 114 -22.47 -24.22 7.54
CA ALA A 114 -23.38 -23.82 6.48
C ALA A 114 -22.62 -23.37 5.22
N ALA A 115 -21.55 -22.60 5.38
CA ALA A 115 -20.70 -22.14 4.28
C ALA A 115 -19.98 -23.31 3.58
N ALA A 116 -19.53 -24.32 4.31
CA ALA A 116 -18.92 -25.52 3.74
C ALA A 116 -19.94 -26.35 2.92
N ALA A 117 -21.19 -26.42 3.37
CA ALA A 117 -22.26 -27.14 2.66
C ALA A 117 -22.74 -26.40 1.40
N LYS A 118 -22.88 -25.08 1.47
CA LYS A 118 -23.28 -24.22 0.34
C LYS A 118 -22.44 -22.95 0.31
N PRO A 119 -21.26 -22.99 -0.36
CA PRO A 119 -20.40 -21.83 -0.48
C PRO A 119 -21.10 -20.68 -1.19
N LYS A 120 -21.13 -19.49 -0.57
CA LYS A 120 -21.52 -18.26 -1.24
C LYS A 120 -20.31 -17.73 -2.00
N LEU A 121 -20.16 -18.17 -3.25
CA LEU A 121 -19.11 -17.67 -4.14
C LEU A 121 -19.52 -16.32 -4.72
N SER A 122 -18.55 -15.43 -4.91
CA SER A 122 -18.78 -14.22 -5.70
C SER A 122 -19.11 -14.60 -7.14
N THR A 123 -19.97 -13.82 -7.78
CA THR A 123 -20.20 -13.96 -9.22
C THR A 123 -18.90 -13.72 -9.97
N ALA A 124 -18.60 -14.57 -10.95
CA ALA A 124 -17.53 -14.30 -11.89
C ALA A 124 -17.93 -13.10 -12.74
N GLY A 125 -17.16 -12.02 -12.68
CA GLY A 125 -17.35 -10.88 -13.56
C GLY A 125 -16.05 -10.44 -14.22
N VAL A 126 -16.14 -9.40 -15.02
CA VAL A 126 -15.06 -8.98 -15.92
C VAL A 126 -14.14 -8.04 -15.18
N HIS A 127 -12.92 -8.49 -14.89
CA HIS A 127 -11.95 -7.71 -14.13
C HIS A 127 -10.93 -7.07 -15.07
N ARG A 128 -11.04 -5.77 -15.34
CA ARG A 128 -9.98 -5.04 -16.07
C ARG A 128 -8.76 -4.77 -15.20
N LEU A 129 -7.59 -4.62 -15.81
CA LEU A 129 -6.43 -4.12 -15.09
C LEU A 129 -6.74 -2.71 -14.55
N ASN A 130 -6.48 -2.49 -13.27
CA ASN A 130 -6.44 -1.13 -12.72
C ASN A 130 -5.15 -0.42 -13.15
N ARG A 131 -5.00 0.87 -12.86
CA ARG A 131 -3.82 1.67 -13.24
C ARG A 131 -2.50 1.04 -12.80
N THR A 132 -2.45 0.48 -11.59
CA THR A 132 -1.24 -0.14 -11.03
C THR A 132 -0.90 -1.45 -11.75
N GLU A 133 -1.90 -2.33 -11.90
CA GLU A 133 -1.78 -3.59 -12.62
C GLU A 133 -1.39 -3.38 -14.08
N TYR A 134 -1.95 -2.34 -14.74
CA TYR A 134 -1.60 -1.96 -16.10
C TYR A 134 -0.14 -1.50 -16.21
N ALA A 135 0.32 -0.61 -15.34
CA ALA A 135 1.72 -0.15 -15.34
C ALA A 135 2.69 -1.32 -15.10
N ASN A 136 2.37 -2.21 -14.16
CA ASN A 136 3.15 -3.41 -13.89
C ASN A 136 3.19 -4.37 -15.09
N ALA A 137 2.05 -4.58 -15.75
CA ALA A 137 1.95 -5.42 -16.94
C ALA A 137 2.73 -4.85 -18.13
N ILE A 138 2.71 -3.52 -18.32
CA ILE A 138 3.53 -2.84 -19.35
C ILE A 138 5.01 -3.02 -19.06
N ARG A 139 5.46 -2.82 -17.82
CA ARG A 139 6.85 -3.07 -17.41
C ARG A 139 7.25 -4.54 -17.65
N GLU A 140 6.38 -5.47 -17.31
CA GLU A 140 6.64 -6.89 -17.50
C GLU A 140 6.65 -7.32 -18.97
N LEU A 141 5.81 -6.71 -19.82
CA LEU A 141 5.72 -7.09 -21.21
C LEU A 141 6.81 -6.42 -22.06
N VAL A 142 7.02 -5.11 -21.88
CA VAL A 142 7.85 -4.30 -22.78
C VAL A 142 9.00 -3.56 -22.09
N GLY A 143 9.12 -3.65 -20.76
CA GLY A 143 10.27 -3.07 -20.04
C GLY A 143 10.19 -1.56 -19.82
N LEU A 144 8.99 -0.98 -19.90
CA LEU A 144 8.76 0.45 -19.66
C LEU A 144 8.17 0.69 -18.28
N ASP A 145 8.82 1.51 -17.46
CA ASP A 145 8.21 2.15 -16.29
C ASP A 145 7.42 3.38 -16.73
N ILE A 146 6.12 3.39 -16.45
CA ILE A 146 5.19 4.42 -16.90
C ILE A 146 4.41 5.02 -15.73
N ASP A 147 3.99 6.27 -15.88
CA ASP A 147 2.94 6.86 -15.05
C ASP A 147 1.58 6.58 -15.70
N PRO A 148 0.76 5.65 -15.17
CA PRO A 148 -0.51 5.30 -15.76
C PRO A 148 -1.54 6.43 -15.72
N ALA A 149 -1.36 7.43 -14.84
CA ALA A 149 -2.28 8.57 -14.72
C ALA A 149 -2.24 9.51 -15.94
N ILE A 150 -1.17 9.45 -16.75
CA ILE A 150 -1.05 10.17 -18.02
C ILE A 150 -1.98 9.57 -19.09
N TYR A 151 -2.31 8.28 -18.97
CA TYR A 151 -2.95 7.50 -20.03
C TYR A 151 -4.40 7.12 -19.72
N LEU A 152 -4.69 6.79 -18.47
CA LEU A 152 -5.97 6.21 -18.05
C LEU A 152 -6.60 7.11 -16.98
N PRO A 153 -7.93 7.29 -16.93
CA PRO A 153 -8.65 7.89 -15.80
C PRO A 153 -8.43 7.14 -14.48
N ALA A 154 -8.77 7.79 -13.34
CA ALA A 154 -8.61 7.17 -12.03
C ALA A 154 -9.60 6.03 -11.84
N ASP A 155 -9.19 5.01 -11.09
CA ASP A 155 -10.04 3.88 -10.76
C ASP A 155 -10.91 4.21 -9.54
N ASP A 156 -12.16 3.77 -9.56
CA ASP A 156 -13.04 3.87 -8.40
C ASP A 156 -12.62 2.83 -7.34
N SER A 157 -12.75 3.21 -6.07
CA SER A 157 -12.50 2.32 -4.95
C SER A 157 -13.79 1.63 -4.52
N SER A 158 -13.74 0.31 -4.34
CA SER A 158 -14.81 -0.49 -3.75
C SER A 158 -14.26 -1.20 -2.51
N TYR A 159 -14.94 -1.06 -1.37
CA TYR A 159 -14.47 -1.59 -0.07
C TYR A 159 -13.06 -1.13 0.33
N GLY A 160 -12.62 0.04 -0.15
CA GLY A 160 -11.28 0.59 0.11
C GLY A 160 -10.20 0.10 -0.86
N PHE A 161 -10.55 -0.71 -1.86
CA PHE A 161 -9.62 -1.26 -2.85
C PHE A 161 -9.98 -0.84 -4.29
N ASP A 162 -8.97 -0.48 -5.07
CA ASP A 162 -9.05 -0.05 -6.48
C ASP A 162 -8.89 -1.20 -7.48
N ASN A 163 -8.88 -2.46 -7.01
CA ASN A 163 -8.72 -3.67 -7.83
C ASN A 163 -9.87 -4.66 -7.62
N VAL A 164 -11.04 -4.15 -7.23
CA VAL A 164 -12.25 -4.97 -7.05
C VAL A 164 -13.13 -4.78 -8.28
N GLU A 165 -13.53 -5.89 -8.89
CA GLU A 165 -14.30 -5.94 -10.14
C GLU A 165 -15.51 -4.98 -10.14
N SER A 166 -16.26 -4.90 -9.03
CA SER A 166 -17.44 -4.02 -8.91
C SER A 166 -17.13 -2.51 -9.03
N GLY A 167 -15.90 -2.09 -8.75
CA GLY A 167 -15.43 -0.71 -8.93
C GLY A 167 -14.79 -0.45 -10.29
N LEU A 168 -14.55 -1.48 -11.10
CA LEU A 168 -13.73 -1.38 -12.31
C LEU A 168 -14.58 -1.25 -13.58
N GLN A 169 -15.51 -0.30 -13.56
CA GLN A 169 -16.36 0.00 -14.71
C GLN A 169 -15.53 0.53 -15.91
N VAL A 170 -16.10 0.38 -17.11
CA VAL A 170 -15.47 0.81 -18.37
C VAL A 170 -16.25 2.00 -18.92
N SER A 171 -15.59 3.16 -18.98
CA SER A 171 -16.13 4.36 -19.61
C SER A 171 -15.58 4.54 -21.03
N PRO A 172 -16.24 5.30 -21.92
CA PRO A 172 -15.70 5.62 -23.24
C PRO A 172 -14.29 6.24 -23.18
N ALA A 173 -14.07 7.16 -22.24
CA ALA A 173 -12.76 7.78 -22.02
C ALA A 173 -11.67 6.76 -21.64
N LEU A 174 -12.02 5.70 -20.91
CA LEU A 174 -11.09 4.63 -20.57
C LEU A 174 -10.71 3.80 -21.80
N VAL A 175 -11.68 3.49 -22.68
CA VAL A 175 -11.41 2.77 -23.94
C VAL A 175 -10.50 3.58 -24.86
N GLU A 176 -10.79 4.87 -25.03
CA GLU A 176 -9.92 5.79 -25.78
C GLU A 176 -8.52 5.87 -25.16
N GLY A 177 -8.45 5.93 -23.82
CA GLY A 177 -7.21 5.90 -23.05
C GLY A 177 -6.37 4.67 -23.36
N TYR A 178 -6.94 3.46 -23.35
CA TYR A 178 -6.22 2.22 -23.69
C TYR A 178 -5.67 2.22 -25.12
N VAL A 179 -6.47 2.63 -26.11
CA VAL A 179 -6.03 2.66 -27.51
C VAL A 179 -4.91 3.69 -27.72
N SER A 180 -5.05 4.87 -27.12
CA SER A 180 -4.04 5.93 -27.16
C SER A 180 -2.74 5.50 -26.46
N ALA A 181 -2.87 4.88 -25.29
CA ALA A 181 -1.75 4.32 -24.54
C ALA A 181 -1.04 3.24 -25.33
N ALA A 182 -1.76 2.28 -25.90
CA ALA A 182 -1.19 1.22 -26.72
C ALA A 182 -0.37 1.78 -27.89
N ALA A 183 -0.88 2.81 -28.58
CA ALA A 183 -0.18 3.47 -29.67
C ALA A 183 1.07 4.23 -29.20
N LYS A 184 1.00 4.94 -28.07
CA LYS A 184 2.15 5.69 -27.53
C LYS A 184 3.22 4.75 -26.98
N LEU A 185 2.82 3.72 -26.24
CA LEU A 185 3.71 2.78 -25.57
C LEU A 185 4.42 1.86 -26.56
N SER A 186 3.76 1.41 -27.64
CA SER A 186 4.43 0.63 -28.70
C SER A 186 5.56 1.43 -29.36
N ARG A 187 5.31 2.71 -29.69
CA ARG A 187 6.34 3.61 -30.23
C ARG A 187 7.46 3.89 -29.24
N LEU A 188 7.13 4.17 -27.97
CA LEU A 188 8.13 4.39 -26.91
C LEU A 188 9.01 3.16 -26.68
N ALA A 189 8.43 1.96 -26.70
CA ALA A 189 9.15 0.73 -26.41
C ALA A 189 10.17 0.36 -27.49
N LEU A 190 9.85 0.66 -28.75
CA LEU A 190 10.75 0.45 -29.89
C LEU A 190 11.63 1.67 -30.21
N GLY A 191 11.37 2.82 -29.59
CA GLY A 191 12.18 4.04 -29.74
C GLY A 191 11.81 4.90 -30.95
N HIS A 192 10.61 4.73 -31.50
CA HIS A 192 10.09 5.51 -32.63
C HIS A 192 9.59 6.92 -32.22
N GLU A 193 9.69 7.29 -30.93
CA GLU A 193 9.35 8.62 -30.41
C GLU A 193 10.57 9.56 -30.47
N THR A 194 10.87 10.07 -31.67
CA THR A 194 12.03 10.94 -31.94
C THR A 194 11.70 12.43 -31.92
N ALA A 195 10.43 12.80 -31.75
CA ALA A 195 9.99 14.18 -31.66
C ALA A 195 10.28 14.78 -30.28
N PRO A 196 10.67 16.07 -30.20
CA PRO A 196 10.97 16.72 -28.94
C PRO A 196 9.72 16.81 -28.05
N SER A 197 9.90 16.49 -26.77
CA SER A 197 8.90 16.65 -25.72
C SER A 197 9.49 17.44 -24.54
N ARG A 198 8.64 17.86 -23.61
CA ARG A 198 9.05 18.56 -22.40
C ARG A 198 8.37 17.94 -21.18
N LYS A 199 9.15 17.60 -20.16
CA LYS A 199 8.65 17.13 -18.85
C LYS A 199 9.24 17.99 -17.75
N ILE A 200 8.38 18.40 -16.80
CA ILE A 200 8.78 19.12 -15.59
C ILE A 200 8.54 18.21 -14.40
N TYR A 201 9.50 18.19 -13.48
CA TYR A 201 9.43 17.54 -12.20
C TYR A 201 9.51 18.62 -11.12
N TYR A 202 8.47 18.71 -10.30
CA TYR A 202 8.40 19.68 -9.22
C TYR A 202 8.82 19.03 -7.91
N THR A 203 9.58 19.77 -7.12
CA THR A 203 9.79 19.46 -5.71
C THR A 203 8.52 19.83 -4.94
N ARG A 204 8.12 19.01 -3.97
CA ARG A 204 6.99 19.37 -3.09
C ARG A 204 7.38 20.56 -2.20
N GLU A 205 6.42 21.42 -1.90
CA GLU A 205 6.63 22.62 -1.07
C GLU A 205 7.07 22.28 0.36
N ASP A 206 6.64 21.12 0.88
CA ASP A 206 6.99 20.61 2.21
C ASP A 206 8.22 19.69 2.21
N TYR A 207 8.96 19.57 1.10
CA TYR A 207 10.16 18.72 1.02
C TYR A 207 11.41 19.47 1.48
N SER A 208 12.12 18.91 2.46
CA SER A 208 13.34 19.49 3.01
C SER A 208 14.57 19.02 2.23
N GLN A 209 15.44 19.97 1.88
CA GLN A 209 16.65 19.75 1.06
C GLN A 209 17.95 19.88 1.86
N GLU A 210 17.87 19.66 3.17
CA GLU A 210 19.02 19.76 4.07
C GLU A 210 19.77 18.42 4.25
N ASP A 211 19.09 17.30 4.00
CA ASP A 211 19.64 15.95 4.18
C ASP A 211 20.09 15.32 2.85
N GLN A 212 20.92 14.28 2.92
CA GLN A 212 21.32 13.50 1.73
C GLN A 212 20.12 12.72 1.18
N VAL A 213 19.96 12.77 -0.14
CA VAL A 213 18.92 12.02 -0.87
C VAL A 213 19.50 10.69 -1.34
N GLU A 214 18.88 9.58 -0.96
CA GLU A 214 19.29 8.25 -1.41
C GLU A 214 19.33 8.17 -2.94
N GLY A 215 20.41 7.58 -3.48
CA GLY A 215 20.67 7.52 -4.92
C GLY A 215 21.49 8.68 -5.49
N LEU A 216 21.59 9.82 -4.79
CA LEU A 216 22.51 10.91 -5.16
C LEU A 216 23.93 10.67 -4.60
N PRO A 217 24.97 11.24 -5.24
CA PRO A 217 26.36 11.02 -4.83
C PRO A 217 26.61 11.31 -3.34
N PHE A 218 27.53 10.55 -2.73
CA PHE A 218 27.96 10.83 -1.36
C PHE A 218 28.61 12.22 -1.26
N GLY A 219 28.48 12.84 -0.09
CA GLY A 219 28.96 14.21 0.13
C GLY A 219 28.08 15.28 -0.55
N THR A 220 26.84 14.93 -0.90
CA THR A 220 25.82 15.87 -1.38
C THR A 220 24.67 16.00 -0.38
N ARG A 221 23.88 17.06 -0.51
CA ARG A 221 22.62 17.29 0.23
C ARG A 221 21.54 17.84 -0.70
N GLY A 222 20.29 17.54 -0.35
CA GLY A 222 19.11 18.14 -0.98
C GLY A 222 19.01 17.91 -2.48
N GLY A 223 18.31 18.84 -3.13
CA GLY A 223 18.02 18.78 -4.55
C GLY A 223 16.93 17.76 -4.89
N LEU A 224 17.02 17.16 -6.07
CA LEU A 224 15.99 16.30 -6.62
C LEU A 224 16.62 15.18 -7.46
N LEU A 225 16.16 13.94 -7.25
CA LEU A 225 16.48 12.78 -8.07
C LEU A 225 15.22 12.34 -8.82
N VAL A 226 15.28 12.30 -10.15
CA VAL A 226 14.14 11.87 -10.98
C VAL A 226 14.57 10.73 -11.91
N HIS A 227 13.68 9.76 -12.09
CA HIS A 227 13.82 8.74 -13.12
C HIS A 227 13.02 9.19 -14.35
N HIS A 228 13.70 9.24 -15.49
CA HIS A 228 13.10 9.67 -16.75
C HIS A 228 13.39 8.66 -17.86
N TYR A 229 12.35 8.30 -18.61
CA TYR A 229 12.52 7.53 -19.83
C TYR A 229 12.83 8.47 -20.99
N PHE A 230 14.06 8.40 -21.49
CA PHE A 230 14.50 9.11 -22.68
C PHE A 230 14.03 8.32 -23.91
N PRO A 231 13.11 8.86 -24.74
CA PRO A 231 12.42 8.06 -25.75
C PRO A 231 13.26 7.69 -26.98
N SER A 232 14.35 8.40 -27.26
CA SER A 232 15.24 8.12 -28.39
C SER A 232 16.67 8.58 -28.10
N ASP A 233 17.63 8.19 -28.95
CA ASP A 233 18.98 8.76 -28.88
C ASP A 233 18.91 10.23 -29.32
N GLY A 234 19.64 11.13 -28.67
CA GLY A 234 19.65 12.54 -29.08
C GLY A 234 20.27 13.48 -28.05
N GLU A 235 20.23 14.78 -28.34
CA GLU A 235 20.61 15.79 -27.36
C GLU A 235 19.41 16.20 -26.52
N TYR A 236 19.60 16.35 -25.21
CA TYR A 236 18.55 16.79 -24.30
C TYR A 236 19.01 18.05 -23.59
N LEU A 237 18.11 19.02 -23.48
CA LEU A 237 18.28 20.21 -22.66
C LEU A 237 17.70 19.90 -21.28
N ILE A 238 18.56 19.90 -20.27
CA ILE A 238 18.16 19.75 -18.87
C ILE A 238 18.37 21.11 -18.21
N SER A 239 17.31 21.66 -17.63
CA SER A 239 17.35 22.90 -16.86
C SER A 239 16.67 22.73 -15.52
N TRP A 240 16.98 23.60 -14.57
CA TRP A 240 16.43 23.53 -13.21
C TRP A 240 16.17 24.92 -12.66
N VAL A 241 15.27 25.06 -11.69
CA VAL A 241 14.95 26.37 -11.11
C VAL A 241 15.24 26.35 -9.61
N PRO A 242 15.97 27.35 -9.07
CA PRO A 242 16.16 27.48 -7.63
C PRO A 242 14.87 27.98 -6.95
N VAL A 243 14.75 27.75 -5.64
CA VAL A 243 13.77 28.43 -4.81
C VAL A 243 14.20 29.90 -4.63
N ARG A 244 13.25 30.82 -4.77
CA ARG A 244 13.44 32.26 -4.59
C ARG A 244 12.35 32.79 -3.66
N ASN A 245 12.68 33.83 -2.89
CA ASN A 245 11.73 34.46 -1.97
C ASN A 245 10.76 35.40 -2.69
N THR A 246 9.76 35.92 -1.97
CA THR A 246 8.76 36.89 -2.48
C THR A 246 9.33 38.09 -3.25
N VAL A 247 10.57 38.51 -2.97
CA VAL A 247 11.22 39.65 -3.65
C VAL A 247 12.13 39.23 -4.81
N GLY A 248 12.17 37.94 -5.15
CA GLY A 248 12.89 37.35 -6.27
C GLY A 248 14.37 37.03 -6.00
N ALA A 249 14.87 37.26 -4.78
CA ALA A 249 16.22 36.90 -4.41
C ALA A 249 16.34 35.38 -4.17
N LEU A 250 17.56 34.85 -4.32
CA LEU A 250 17.82 33.42 -4.07
C LEU A 250 17.53 33.09 -2.60
N TYR A 251 16.74 32.04 -2.36
CA TYR A 251 16.56 31.51 -1.00
C TYR A 251 17.89 30.96 -0.48
N GLY A 252 18.25 31.24 0.78
CA GLY A 252 19.59 30.92 1.31
C GLY A 252 20.70 31.80 0.74
N GLY A 253 20.38 33.04 0.39
CA GLY A 253 21.20 34.00 -0.36
C GLY A 253 22.58 34.35 0.18
N ASP A 254 23.00 33.86 1.35
CA ASP A 254 24.37 34.04 1.88
C ASP A 254 25.33 32.92 1.44
N SER A 255 24.88 32.05 0.55
CA SER A 255 25.55 30.80 0.16
C SER A 255 26.44 30.93 -1.10
N GLU A 256 27.14 32.05 -1.27
CA GLU A 256 27.96 32.35 -2.48
C GLU A 256 29.01 31.27 -2.81
N ASN A 257 29.44 30.49 -1.82
CA ASN A 257 30.45 29.44 -2.00
C ASN A 257 29.84 28.06 -2.28
N GLU A 258 28.52 27.94 -2.36
CA GLU A 258 27.88 26.67 -2.63
C GLU A 258 27.97 26.24 -4.09
N GLN A 259 27.95 24.92 -4.27
CA GLN A 259 28.01 24.29 -5.58
C GLN A 259 26.86 23.31 -5.72
N ILE A 260 26.29 23.27 -6.91
CA ILE A 260 25.23 22.32 -7.26
C ILE A 260 25.66 21.50 -8.46
N GLU A 261 25.53 20.19 -8.32
CA GLU A 261 25.92 19.19 -9.30
C GLU A 261 24.66 18.66 -9.99
N LEU A 262 24.69 18.68 -11.33
CA LEU A 262 23.81 17.87 -12.17
C LEU A 262 24.55 16.60 -12.57
N SER A 263 23.93 15.47 -12.28
CA SER A 263 24.43 14.12 -12.55
C SER A 263 23.43 13.31 -13.36
N ILE A 264 23.94 12.40 -14.18
CA ILE A 264 23.14 11.43 -14.93
C ILE A 264 23.72 10.05 -14.60
N ASP A 265 22.86 9.15 -14.12
CA ASP A 265 23.24 7.81 -13.66
C ASP A 265 24.41 7.83 -12.65
N GLY A 266 24.35 8.80 -11.73
CA GLY A 266 25.36 9.02 -10.70
C GLY A 266 26.67 9.65 -11.20
N THR A 267 26.81 9.89 -12.51
CA THR A 267 28.00 10.54 -13.08
C THR A 267 27.80 12.04 -13.24
N ARG A 268 28.73 12.85 -12.71
CA ARG A 268 28.72 14.31 -12.83
C ARG A 268 28.74 14.76 -14.30
N VAL A 269 27.73 15.51 -14.70
CA VAL A 269 27.67 16.15 -16.03
C VAL A 269 28.06 17.62 -15.96
N LYS A 270 27.55 18.33 -14.94
CA LYS A 270 27.81 19.76 -14.78
C LYS A 270 27.87 20.14 -13.30
N LEU A 271 28.78 21.04 -12.98
CA LEU A 271 28.86 21.71 -11.68
C LEU A 271 28.59 23.19 -11.88
N TYR A 272 27.66 23.75 -11.12
CA TYR A 272 27.31 25.17 -11.12
C TYR A 272 27.74 25.81 -9.81
N GLN A 273 28.28 27.02 -9.88
CA GLN A 273 28.68 27.83 -8.73
C GLN A 273 27.57 28.81 -8.36
N ILE A 274 27.06 28.75 -7.13
CA ILE A 274 26.13 29.76 -6.59
C ILE A 274 26.85 31.12 -6.53
N GLY A 275 26.12 32.23 -6.72
CA GLY A 275 26.68 33.58 -6.81
C GLY A 275 27.29 33.93 -8.17
N ARG A 276 27.88 32.97 -8.90
CA ARG A 276 28.46 33.18 -10.25
C ARG A 276 27.56 32.70 -11.38
N ASP A 277 27.24 31.41 -11.38
CA ASP A 277 26.42 30.78 -12.42
C ASP A 277 24.93 30.95 -12.09
N ILE A 278 24.59 30.99 -10.80
CA ILE A 278 23.26 31.29 -10.26
C ILE A 278 23.37 32.54 -9.39
N PRO A 279 23.11 33.75 -9.95
CA PRO A 279 23.26 34.98 -9.20
C PRO A 279 22.31 35.07 -8.01
N LEU A 280 22.79 35.64 -6.90
CA LEU A 280 21.97 35.91 -5.71
C LEU A 280 20.92 37.02 -5.93
N THR A 281 21.05 37.75 -7.05
CA THR A 281 20.22 38.91 -7.38
C THR A 281 18.77 38.51 -7.72
N ARG A 282 17.92 39.53 -7.87
CA ARG A 282 16.52 39.39 -8.30
C ARG A 282 16.35 39.13 -9.80
N ASN A 283 17.42 39.21 -10.59
CA ASN A 283 17.38 39.03 -12.04
C ASN A 283 17.42 37.55 -12.42
N VAL A 284 16.25 36.91 -12.45
CA VAL A 284 16.10 35.48 -12.77
C VAL A 284 16.58 35.14 -14.19
N GLN A 285 16.52 36.10 -15.12
CA GLN A 285 16.99 35.91 -16.50
C GLN A 285 18.51 35.71 -16.61
N ALA A 286 19.26 35.99 -15.54
CA ALA A 286 20.71 35.77 -15.50
C ALA A 286 21.12 34.36 -15.04
N ASP A 287 20.16 33.50 -14.68
CA ASP A 287 20.45 32.13 -14.22
C ASP A 287 21.03 31.29 -15.38
N LYS A 288 22.25 30.76 -15.18
CA LYS A 288 22.89 29.81 -16.10
C LYS A 288 22.65 28.39 -15.60
N ASN A 289 21.39 28.00 -15.55
CA ASN A 289 20.87 26.77 -14.92
C ASN A 289 20.47 25.69 -15.93
N GLU A 290 21.03 25.72 -17.14
CA GLU A 290 20.76 24.75 -18.19
C GLU A 290 22.03 24.08 -18.69
N VAL A 291 21.89 22.86 -19.21
CA VAL A 291 22.96 22.13 -19.89
C VAL A 291 22.37 21.26 -20.98
N ARG A 292 23.05 21.21 -22.13
CA ARG A 292 22.75 20.29 -23.21
C ARG A 292 23.61 19.04 -23.07
N VAL A 293 22.99 17.87 -23.11
CA VAL A 293 23.67 16.59 -22.89
C VAL A 293 23.25 15.59 -23.95
N PRO A 294 24.19 14.94 -24.66
CA PRO A 294 23.86 13.81 -25.52
C PRO A 294 23.52 12.59 -24.66
N LEU A 295 22.35 11.99 -24.87
CA LEU A 295 21.89 10.82 -24.12
C LEU A 295 21.40 9.73 -25.06
N LYS A 296 21.51 8.50 -24.56
CA LYS A 296 20.93 7.31 -25.19
C LYS A 296 19.49 7.15 -24.72
N ALA A 297 18.69 6.47 -25.53
CA ALA A 297 17.33 6.13 -25.13
C ALA A 297 17.33 5.12 -23.98
N GLY A 298 16.31 5.19 -23.12
CA GLY A 298 16.14 4.29 -21.98
C GLY A 298 15.82 5.02 -20.70
N GLN A 299 15.66 4.25 -19.61
CA GLN A 299 15.53 4.80 -18.27
C GLN A 299 16.89 5.31 -17.80
N HIS A 300 16.94 6.59 -17.45
CA HIS A 300 18.11 7.20 -16.81
C HIS A 300 17.65 7.94 -15.55
N SER A 301 18.54 7.99 -14.56
CA SER A 301 18.36 8.85 -13.39
C SER A 301 18.99 10.21 -13.66
N VAL A 302 18.26 11.29 -13.40
CA VAL A 302 18.75 12.67 -13.46
C VAL A 302 18.73 13.21 -12.04
N GLY A 303 19.92 13.44 -11.50
CA GLY A 303 20.13 13.93 -10.16
C GLY A 303 20.62 15.37 -10.17
N LEU A 304 20.03 16.21 -9.31
CA LEU A 304 20.53 17.53 -9.01
C LEU A 304 20.74 17.62 -7.50
N ALA A 305 21.94 17.96 -7.03
CA ALA A 305 22.26 17.95 -5.60
C ALA A 305 23.29 19.03 -5.25
N PHE A 306 23.19 19.63 -4.06
CA PHE A 306 24.21 20.55 -3.57
C PHE A 306 25.38 19.78 -2.98
N ILE A 307 26.61 20.24 -3.21
CA ILE A 307 27.78 19.69 -2.53
C ILE A 307 27.67 20.07 -1.04
N ALA A 308 27.84 19.08 -0.16
CA ALA A 308 27.80 19.28 1.27
C ALA A 308 29.12 19.94 1.73
N ASN A 309 29.11 21.28 1.84
CA ASN A 309 30.32 22.06 2.11
C ASN A 309 30.69 22.15 3.60
N THR A 310 29.72 21.92 4.50
CA THR A 310 29.91 22.01 5.94
C THR A 310 29.02 21.00 6.67
N TYR A 311 29.64 20.11 7.45
CA TYR A 311 28.99 19.31 8.50
C TYR A 311 28.98 20.05 9.84
N ILE A 312 29.16 21.38 9.84
CA ILE A 312 29.17 22.16 11.09
C ILE A 312 27.76 22.00 11.68
N PRO A 313 27.60 21.31 12.82
CA PRO A 313 26.31 21.28 13.51
C PRO A 313 25.92 22.74 13.72
N HIS A 314 24.68 23.14 13.45
CA HIS A 314 24.22 24.50 13.70
C HIS A 314 24.65 24.93 15.12
N VAL A 315 25.77 25.67 15.22
CA VAL A 315 26.37 26.14 16.49
C VAL A 315 25.72 27.45 16.93
N PHE A 316 24.71 27.89 16.18
CA PHE A 316 23.89 29.04 16.52
C PHE A 316 22.93 28.66 17.67
N LEU A 317 22.71 29.60 18.58
CA LEU A 317 21.75 29.48 19.67
C LEU A 317 20.32 29.21 19.17
N ASN A 318 20.01 29.63 17.93
CA ASN A 318 18.75 29.38 17.23
C ASN A 318 18.93 28.26 16.21
N ARG A 319 18.01 27.29 16.21
CA ARG A 319 17.97 26.18 15.24
C ARG A 319 16.77 26.33 14.31
N SER A 320 16.97 26.14 13.01
CA SER A 320 15.86 26.01 12.06
C SER A 320 14.98 24.82 12.39
N TYR A 321 13.70 24.93 12.05
CA TYR A 321 12.83 23.76 11.95
C TYR A 321 13.33 22.80 10.87
N ARG A 322 12.95 21.52 10.99
CA ARG A 322 13.32 20.50 9.99
C ARG A 322 12.70 20.77 8.61
N ARG A 323 11.47 21.31 8.57
CA ARG A 323 10.87 21.80 7.34
C ARG A 323 11.53 23.13 6.97
N SER A 324 12.41 23.10 5.97
CA SER A 324 13.24 24.24 5.60
C SER A 324 12.44 25.38 4.98
N ILE A 325 11.37 25.08 4.22
CA ILE A 325 10.49 26.08 3.58
C ILE A 325 9.18 26.23 4.37
N LEU A 326 9.26 26.80 5.57
CA LEU A 326 8.08 27.28 6.32
C LEU A 326 7.87 28.78 6.14
N ASP A 327 8.97 29.52 6.08
CA ASP A 327 9.02 30.95 5.78
C ASP A 327 10.04 31.11 4.65
N ASP A 328 9.63 31.78 3.57
CA ASP A 328 10.50 32.05 2.43
C ASP A 328 11.37 33.29 2.66
N ASN A 329 11.15 34.03 3.75
CA ASN A 329 11.99 35.14 4.17
C ASN A 329 13.20 34.65 4.99
N PRO A 330 14.38 35.26 4.78
CA PRO A 330 15.54 34.98 5.60
C PRO A 330 15.31 35.44 7.04
N ILE A 331 15.53 34.54 8.00
CA ILE A 331 15.51 34.85 9.43
C ILE A 331 16.94 35.12 9.87
N GLU A 332 17.19 36.33 10.39
CA GLU A 332 18.52 36.73 10.85
C GLU A 332 19.06 35.77 11.93
N GLY A 333 20.31 35.33 11.77
CA GLY A 333 20.94 34.37 12.67
C GLY A 333 20.57 32.89 12.41
N ILE A 334 19.76 32.61 11.39
CA ILE A 334 19.47 31.26 10.89
C ILE A 334 20.06 31.12 9.48
N MET A 335 21.01 30.19 9.32
CA MET A 335 21.52 29.84 8.00
C MET A 335 20.47 29.02 7.24
N GLN A 336 20.03 29.55 6.11
CA GLN A 336 19.16 28.86 5.15
C GLN A 336 20.00 28.39 3.97
N SER A 337 19.85 27.13 3.57
CA SER A 337 20.50 26.58 2.39
C SER A 337 19.71 26.89 1.12
N PRO A 338 20.34 27.14 -0.04
CA PRO A 338 19.65 27.19 -1.31
C PRO A 338 19.03 25.83 -1.66
N GLN A 339 17.95 25.89 -2.44
CA GLN A 339 17.08 24.75 -2.74
C GLN A 339 16.65 24.74 -4.21
N VAL A 340 16.22 23.58 -4.69
CA VAL A 340 15.71 23.35 -6.05
C VAL A 340 14.18 23.24 -6.02
N SER A 341 13.49 24.05 -6.82
CA SER A 341 12.02 23.97 -6.95
C SER A 341 11.57 23.00 -8.03
N GLN A 342 12.32 22.87 -9.13
CA GLN A 342 11.97 21.96 -10.22
C GLN A 342 13.17 21.61 -11.12
N ILE A 343 13.04 20.50 -11.85
CA ILE A 343 13.88 20.10 -12.99
C ILE A 343 12.99 20.02 -14.23
N THR A 344 13.47 20.54 -15.36
CA THR A 344 12.87 20.41 -16.69
C THR A 344 13.79 19.59 -17.58
N ILE A 345 13.23 18.59 -18.26
CA ILE A 345 13.89 17.82 -19.31
C ILE A 345 13.17 18.12 -20.62
N GLN A 346 13.91 18.58 -21.63
CA GLN A 346 13.40 18.86 -22.97
C GLN A 346 14.25 18.14 -24.03
N GLY A 347 13.58 17.51 -24.99
CA GLY A 347 14.21 16.76 -26.06
C GLY A 347 13.43 15.50 -26.41
N PRO A 348 13.97 14.66 -27.30
CA PRO A 348 15.28 14.79 -27.96
C PRO A 348 15.33 15.95 -28.96
N ILE A 349 16.45 16.65 -28.99
CA ILE A 349 16.86 17.54 -30.09
C ILE A 349 17.63 16.65 -31.06
N ASN A 350 17.21 16.63 -32.32
CA ASN A 350 17.74 15.73 -33.37
C ASN A 350 17.61 14.24 -32.98
N GLY A 351 16.43 13.83 -32.54
CA GLY A 351 16.15 12.46 -32.11
C GLY A 351 16.43 11.41 -33.21
N MET A 352 17.11 10.35 -32.83
CA MET A 352 17.45 9.21 -33.68
C MET A 352 16.90 7.93 -33.05
N LEU A 353 16.49 6.99 -33.91
CA LEU A 353 16.07 5.66 -33.48
C LEU A 353 17.21 4.98 -32.69
N PRO A 354 17.00 4.61 -31.42
CA PRO A 354 18.03 3.94 -30.63
C PRO A 354 18.29 2.54 -31.18
N LYS A 355 19.56 2.13 -31.21
CA LYS A 355 19.94 0.78 -31.65
C LYS A 355 19.61 -0.27 -30.60
N ASP A 356 19.85 0.04 -29.33
CA ASP A 356 19.76 -0.90 -28.22
C ASP A 356 19.18 -0.21 -26.97
N THR A 357 18.06 -0.73 -26.47
CA THR A 357 17.44 -0.31 -25.22
C THR A 357 16.97 -1.55 -24.45
N PRO A 358 16.80 -1.48 -23.11
CA PRO A 358 16.21 -2.58 -22.35
C PRO A 358 14.88 -3.09 -22.94
N SER A 359 14.01 -2.17 -23.37
CA SER A 359 12.73 -2.48 -24.00
C SER A 359 12.89 -3.19 -25.34
N ARG A 360 13.78 -2.70 -26.21
CA ARG A 360 14.09 -3.33 -27.51
C ARG A 360 14.63 -4.73 -27.32
N ARG A 361 15.57 -4.96 -26.39
CA ARG A 361 16.08 -6.32 -26.09
C ARG A 361 14.99 -7.25 -25.59
N LYS A 362 14.02 -6.73 -24.83
CA LYS A 362 12.90 -7.51 -24.29
C LYS A 362 11.89 -7.89 -25.37
N ILE A 363 11.64 -7.01 -26.34
CA ILE A 363 10.69 -7.21 -27.44
C ILE A 363 11.33 -8.02 -28.58
N LEU A 364 12.46 -7.55 -29.10
CA LEU A 364 13.14 -8.07 -30.29
C LEU A 364 14.03 -9.28 -29.94
N SER A 365 13.39 -10.31 -29.37
CA SER A 365 14.03 -11.57 -28.96
C SER A 365 14.57 -12.41 -30.13
N CYS A 366 14.17 -12.10 -31.36
CA CYS A 366 14.68 -12.67 -32.60
C CYS A 366 15.19 -11.55 -33.49
N ALA A 367 16.38 -11.72 -34.06
CA ALA A 367 16.92 -10.86 -35.09
C ALA A 367 17.03 -11.66 -36.39
N PRO A 368 16.61 -11.13 -37.55
CA PRO A 368 16.80 -11.80 -38.83
C PRO A 368 18.29 -12.08 -39.05
N SER A 369 18.64 -13.33 -39.32
CA SER A 369 20.02 -13.85 -39.23
C SER A 369 21.00 -13.42 -40.34
N ASN A 370 20.54 -12.64 -41.33
CA ASN A 370 21.31 -12.27 -42.52
C ASN A 370 21.53 -10.75 -42.61
N GLN A 371 22.64 -10.30 -43.21
CA GLN A 371 22.89 -8.88 -43.52
C GLN A 371 21.83 -8.26 -44.45
N SER A 372 21.05 -9.09 -45.15
CA SER A 372 19.86 -8.71 -45.91
C SER A 372 18.84 -9.84 -45.77
N PRO A 373 17.97 -9.80 -44.75
CA PRO A 373 17.02 -10.87 -44.49
C PRO A 373 15.94 -10.92 -45.57
N THR A 374 15.50 -12.13 -45.91
CA THR A 374 14.32 -12.29 -46.77
C THR A 374 13.05 -11.97 -46.00
N GLU A 375 11.98 -11.64 -46.70
CA GLU A 375 10.66 -11.45 -46.08
C GLU A 375 10.20 -12.69 -45.29
N SER A 376 10.59 -13.88 -45.74
CA SER A 376 10.32 -15.14 -45.03
C SER A 376 11.10 -15.24 -43.71
N ASP A 377 12.37 -14.80 -43.68
CA ASP A 377 13.19 -14.80 -42.46
C ASP A 377 12.63 -13.81 -41.43
N GLU A 378 12.27 -12.61 -41.89
CA GLU A 378 11.60 -11.60 -41.08
C GLU A 378 10.26 -12.12 -40.53
N ALA A 379 9.41 -12.72 -41.36
CA ALA A 379 8.12 -13.26 -40.92
C ALA A 379 8.27 -14.37 -39.84
N LYS A 380 9.29 -15.22 -39.95
CA LYS A 380 9.59 -16.24 -38.91
C LYS A 380 9.98 -15.59 -37.58
N CYS A 381 10.87 -14.59 -37.61
CA CYS A 381 11.25 -13.87 -36.40
C CYS A 381 10.07 -13.10 -35.79
N ALA A 382 9.29 -12.40 -36.63
CA ALA A 382 8.09 -11.68 -36.18
C ALA A 382 7.11 -12.62 -35.49
N ARG A 383 6.84 -13.79 -36.07
CA ARG A 383 5.97 -14.80 -35.47
C ARG A 383 6.47 -15.26 -34.09
N ALA A 384 7.77 -15.47 -33.91
CA ALA A 384 8.35 -15.88 -32.63
C ALA A 384 8.25 -14.76 -31.57
N ILE A 385 8.54 -13.51 -31.95
CA ILE A 385 8.43 -12.33 -31.09
C ILE A 385 6.98 -12.15 -30.64
N LEU A 386 6.05 -12.08 -31.60
CA LEU A 386 4.64 -11.84 -31.33
C LEU A 386 4.02 -13.00 -30.54
N GLY A 387 4.44 -14.24 -30.81
CA GLY A 387 4.01 -15.39 -30.03
C GLY A 387 4.41 -15.31 -28.56
N THR A 388 5.64 -14.86 -28.29
CA THR A 388 6.13 -14.67 -26.92
C THR A 388 5.39 -13.54 -26.21
N LEU A 389 5.22 -12.40 -26.88
CA LEU A 389 4.56 -11.23 -26.29
C LEU A 389 3.07 -11.50 -26.04
N ALA A 390 2.34 -12.01 -27.04
CA ALA A 390 0.92 -12.26 -26.91
C ALA A 390 0.63 -13.42 -25.94
N GLY A 391 1.45 -14.47 -25.88
CA GLY A 391 1.27 -15.55 -24.91
C GLY A 391 1.34 -15.05 -23.46
N LYS A 392 2.26 -14.12 -23.17
CA LYS A 392 2.33 -13.43 -21.87
C LYS A 392 1.16 -12.46 -21.66
N ALA A 393 0.86 -11.62 -22.65
CA ALA A 393 -0.18 -10.60 -22.56
C ALA A 393 -1.58 -11.21 -22.35
N TYR A 394 -1.88 -12.30 -23.07
CA TYR A 394 -3.17 -13.01 -23.01
C TYR A 394 -3.18 -14.09 -21.92
N ARG A 395 -2.03 -14.35 -21.29
CA ARG A 395 -1.89 -15.23 -20.11
C ARG A 395 -2.27 -16.68 -20.38
N ARG A 396 -2.13 -17.12 -21.63
CA ARG A 396 -2.46 -18.48 -22.11
C ARG A 396 -1.60 -18.87 -23.31
N PRO A 397 -1.50 -20.18 -23.62
CA PRO A 397 -1.02 -20.63 -24.91
C PRO A 397 -1.82 -20.01 -26.07
N LEU A 398 -1.12 -19.63 -27.13
CA LEU A 398 -1.72 -19.04 -28.32
C LEU A 398 -2.21 -20.10 -29.29
N THR A 399 -3.28 -19.76 -30.01
CA THR A 399 -3.78 -20.51 -31.15
C THR A 399 -3.13 -19.99 -32.45
N GLU A 400 -3.22 -20.80 -33.50
CA GLU A 400 -2.81 -20.38 -34.86
C GLU A 400 -3.61 -19.16 -35.37
N SER A 401 -4.86 -19.01 -34.93
CA SER A 401 -5.70 -17.85 -35.25
C SER A 401 -5.22 -16.57 -34.56
N ASP A 402 -4.78 -16.67 -33.31
CA ASP A 402 -4.21 -15.53 -32.57
C ASP A 402 -2.97 -15.02 -33.33
N LEU A 403 -2.06 -15.93 -33.67
CA LEU A 403 -0.84 -15.59 -34.38
C LEU A 403 -1.11 -15.03 -35.78
N SER A 404 -2.07 -15.60 -36.52
CA SER A 404 -2.42 -15.12 -37.86
C SER A 404 -2.95 -13.69 -37.83
N THR A 405 -3.80 -13.36 -36.85
CA THR A 405 -4.30 -11.99 -36.65
C THR A 405 -3.15 -11.01 -36.38
N LEU A 406 -2.24 -11.37 -35.47
CA LEU A 406 -1.08 -10.54 -35.15
C LEU A 406 -0.14 -10.34 -36.34
N MET A 407 0.06 -11.39 -37.14
CA MET A 407 0.87 -11.32 -38.36
C MET A 407 0.25 -10.38 -39.40
N ASN A 408 -1.08 -10.26 -39.50
CA ASN A 408 -1.71 -9.28 -40.39
C ASN A 408 -1.33 -7.84 -40.01
N PHE A 409 -1.36 -7.49 -38.73
CA PHE A 409 -0.93 -6.17 -38.26
C PHE A 409 0.57 -5.94 -38.49
N TYR A 410 1.38 -6.99 -38.33
CA TYR A 410 2.79 -6.94 -38.69
C TYR A 410 3.00 -6.63 -40.17
N HIS A 411 2.29 -7.32 -41.08
CA HIS A 411 2.41 -7.08 -42.52
C HIS A 411 2.01 -5.64 -42.90
N VAL A 412 0.91 -5.11 -42.35
CA VAL A 412 0.49 -3.72 -42.58
C VAL A 412 1.57 -2.71 -42.15
N GLY A 413 2.19 -2.93 -40.98
CA GLY A 413 3.30 -2.09 -40.54
C GLY A 413 4.53 -2.28 -41.45
N ARG A 414 4.86 -3.52 -41.80
CA ARG A 414 6.02 -3.84 -42.63
C ARG A 414 5.94 -3.27 -44.05
N GLU A 415 4.76 -3.20 -44.64
CA GLU A 415 4.50 -2.61 -45.95
C GLU A 415 4.68 -1.08 -45.95
N THR A 416 4.39 -0.43 -44.82
CA THR A 416 4.44 1.03 -44.68
C THR A 416 5.72 1.54 -44.03
N GLY A 417 6.57 0.64 -43.53
CA GLY A 417 7.85 0.94 -42.89
C GLY A 417 8.83 -0.23 -43.02
N ASP A 418 9.40 -0.65 -41.89
CA ASP A 418 10.37 -1.73 -41.82
C ASP A 418 9.90 -2.88 -40.90
N PHE A 419 10.78 -3.85 -40.66
CA PHE A 419 10.54 -4.98 -39.76
C PHE A 419 10.03 -4.53 -38.39
N GLU A 420 10.69 -3.56 -37.77
CA GLU A 420 10.38 -3.12 -36.42
C GLU A 420 9.10 -2.30 -36.37
N TYR A 421 8.79 -1.53 -37.41
CA TYR A 421 7.51 -0.86 -37.54
C TYR A 421 6.35 -1.87 -37.69
N GLY A 422 6.59 -3.00 -38.36
CA GLY A 422 5.68 -4.16 -38.32
C GLY A 422 5.44 -4.68 -36.90
N ILE A 423 6.51 -4.91 -36.13
CA ILE A 423 6.41 -5.34 -34.73
C ILE A 423 5.68 -4.30 -33.87
N GLU A 424 5.90 -2.99 -34.10
CA GLU A 424 5.20 -1.91 -33.41
C GLU A 424 3.69 -2.01 -33.59
N LYS A 425 3.20 -2.21 -34.83
CA LYS A 425 1.75 -2.28 -35.11
C LYS A 425 1.11 -3.49 -34.48
N ALA A 426 1.75 -4.64 -34.54
CA ALA A 426 1.26 -5.83 -33.87
C ALA A 426 1.31 -5.67 -32.34
N LEU A 427 2.35 -5.05 -31.77
CA LEU A 427 2.42 -4.75 -30.34
C LEU A 427 1.33 -3.76 -29.90
N GLN A 428 1.07 -2.71 -30.69
CA GLN A 428 -0.03 -1.79 -30.46
C GLN A 428 -1.36 -2.55 -30.36
N PHE A 429 -1.60 -3.52 -31.25
CA PHE A 429 -2.79 -4.36 -31.18
C PHE A 429 -2.81 -5.22 -29.90
N ILE A 430 -1.71 -5.86 -29.53
CA ILE A 430 -1.60 -6.65 -28.29
C ILE A 430 -1.98 -5.80 -27.07
N LEU A 431 -1.44 -4.58 -26.97
CA LEU A 431 -1.67 -3.68 -25.83
C LEU A 431 -3.10 -3.10 -25.78
N ALA A 432 -3.80 -3.04 -26.91
CA ALA A 432 -5.19 -2.62 -26.99
C ALA A 432 -6.19 -3.79 -26.89
N HIS A 433 -5.70 -5.04 -26.89
CA HIS A 433 -6.55 -6.22 -26.98
C HIS A 433 -7.32 -6.48 -25.67
N PRO A 434 -8.61 -6.89 -25.74
CA PRO A 434 -9.38 -7.22 -24.56
C PRO A 434 -8.74 -8.27 -23.65
N GLU A 435 -8.10 -9.31 -24.20
CA GLU A 435 -7.43 -10.33 -23.35
C GLU A 435 -6.20 -9.81 -22.59
N PHE A 436 -5.61 -8.69 -23.02
CA PHE A 436 -4.56 -8.02 -22.23
C PHE A 436 -5.19 -7.20 -21.10
N ILE A 437 -6.19 -6.38 -21.44
CA ILE A 437 -6.86 -5.42 -20.54
C ILE A 437 -7.74 -6.14 -19.51
N PHE A 438 -8.42 -7.21 -19.88
CA PHE A 438 -9.42 -7.88 -19.06
C PHE A 438 -8.99 -9.29 -18.66
N ARG A 439 -9.34 -9.64 -17.42
CA ARG A 439 -9.26 -10.98 -16.86
C ARG A 439 -10.70 -11.48 -16.72
N THR A 440 -11.01 -12.54 -17.46
CA THR A 440 -12.34 -13.12 -17.52
C THR A 440 -12.32 -14.52 -16.94
N GLU A 441 -13.38 -14.87 -16.24
CA GLU A 441 -13.62 -16.23 -15.78
C GLU A 441 -14.87 -16.77 -16.46
N THR A 442 -14.72 -17.88 -17.16
CA THR A 442 -15.78 -18.41 -18.00
C THR A 442 -16.35 -19.67 -17.38
N ALA A 443 -17.65 -19.64 -17.10
CA ALA A 443 -18.36 -20.85 -16.69
C ALA A 443 -18.33 -21.87 -17.84
N PRO A 444 -18.01 -23.14 -17.57
CA PRO A 444 -18.19 -24.20 -18.54
C PRO A 444 -19.64 -24.24 -19.05
N ALA A 445 -19.84 -24.51 -20.34
CA ALA A 445 -21.17 -24.51 -20.96
C ALA A 445 -22.18 -25.48 -20.31
N SER A 446 -21.71 -26.46 -19.54
CA SER A 446 -22.53 -27.42 -18.79
C SER A 446 -23.09 -26.89 -17.46
N VAL A 447 -22.61 -25.75 -16.96
CA VAL A 447 -22.97 -25.20 -15.65
C VAL A 447 -24.19 -24.31 -15.77
N LYS A 448 -25.21 -24.52 -14.93
CA LYS A 448 -26.42 -23.69 -14.94
C LYS A 448 -26.22 -22.37 -14.19
N PRO A 449 -27.01 -21.33 -14.50
CA PRO A 449 -26.99 -20.09 -13.72
C PRO A 449 -27.17 -20.36 -12.22
N GLY A 450 -26.26 -19.84 -11.40
CA GLY A 450 -26.26 -20.00 -9.94
C GLY A 450 -25.57 -21.27 -9.42
N GLU A 451 -25.11 -22.18 -10.29
CA GLU A 451 -24.28 -23.31 -9.87
C GLU A 451 -22.81 -22.90 -9.73
N ALA A 452 -22.17 -23.38 -8.65
CA ALA A 452 -20.75 -23.20 -8.43
C ALA A 452 -19.95 -24.05 -9.43
N TYR A 453 -18.86 -23.50 -9.95
CA TYR A 453 -17.93 -24.22 -10.82
C TYR A 453 -16.49 -23.92 -10.44
N ARG A 454 -15.59 -24.84 -10.82
CA ARG A 454 -14.16 -24.64 -10.67
C ARG A 454 -13.63 -23.85 -11.86
N ILE A 455 -12.98 -22.74 -11.60
CA ILE A 455 -12.21 -22.01 -12.62
C ILE A 455 -11.11 -22.90 -13.21
N SER A 456 -10.72 -22.62 -14.45
CA SER A 456 -9.58 -23.28 -15.10
C SER A 456 -8.27 -22.96 -14.40
N ASP A 457 -7.26 -23.79 -14.62
CA ASP A 457 -5.92 -23.57 -14.07
C ASP A 457 -5.28 -22.27 -14.64
N LEU A 458 -5.62 -21.85 -15.86
CA LEU A 458 -5.15 -20.58 -16.44
C LEU A 458 -5.77 -19.36 -15.74
N GLU A 459 -7.07 -19.43 -15.45
CA GLU A 459 -7.75 -18.40 -14.65
C GLU A 459 -7.20 -18.37 -13.22
N LEU A 460 -6.88 -19.54 -12.63
CA LEU A 460 -6.22 -19.63 -11.33
C LEU A 460 -4.82 -19.01 -11.34
N ALA A 461 -4.01 -19.27 -12.37
CA ALA A 461 -2.70 -18.65 -12.55
C ALA A 461 -2.79 -17.12 -12.61
N SER A 462 -3.73 -16.61 -13.40
CA SER A 462 -4.01 -15.17 -13.50
C SER A 462 -4.46 -14.59 -12.15
N ARG A 463 -5.40 -15.22 -11.45
CA ARG A 463 -5.82 -14.79 -10.12
C ARG A 463 -4.65 -14.72 -9.14
N LEU A 464 -3.81 -15.77 -9.10
CA LEU A 464 -2.65 -15.83 -8.21
C LEU A 464 -1.62 -14.75 -8.52
N SER A 465 -1.29 -14.53 -9.79
CA SER A 465 -0.27 -13.55 -10.18
C SER A 465 -0.69 -12.12 -9.85
N PHE A 466 -1.95 -11.76 -10.09
CA PHE A 466 -2.43 -10.42 -9.77
C PHE A 466 -2.68 -10.22 -8.28
N PHE A 467 -3.05 -11.27 -7.55
CA PHE A 467 -3.15 -11.21 -6.10
C PHE A 467 -1.77 -10.99 -5.44
N LEU A 468 -0.75 -11.78 -5.83
CA LEU A 468 0.56 -11.74 -5.16
C LEU A 468 1.51 -10.70 -5.73
N TRP A 469 1.45 -10.43 -7.04
CA TRP A 469 2.39 -9.57 -7.76
C TRP A 469 1.74 -8.35 -8.41
N SER A 470 0.39 -8.25 -8.42
CA SER A 470 -0.33 -7.22 -9.18
C SER A 470 0.17 -7.12 -10.63
N ASN A 471 0.47 -8.28 -11.25
CA ASN A 471 1.14 -8.38 -12.53
C ASN A 471 0.78 -9.69 -13.27
N LEU A 472 1.20 -9.78 -14.54
CA LEU A 472 1.05 -10.96 -15.40
C LEU A 472 1.72 -12.21 -14.76
N PRO A 473 1.15 -13.40 -14.95
CA PRO A 473 1.78 -14.65 -14.56
C PRO A 473 3.07 -14.86 -15.37
N ASP A 474 4.08 -15.44 -14.73
CA ASP A 474 5.31 -15.81 -15.44
C ASP A 474 5.13 -17.13 -16.21
N GLN A 475 6.11 -17.43 -17.07
CA GLN A 475 6.02 -18.58 -17.96
C GLN A 475 5.92 -19.91 -17.21
N GLU A 476 6.59 -20.04 -16.07
CA GLU A 476 6.50 -21.24 -15.23
C GLU A 476 5.05 -21.47 -14.75
N LEU A 477 4.41 -20.42 -14.22
CA LEU A 477 3.03 -20.51 -13.75
C LEU A 477 2.03 -20.80 -14.90
N ILE A 478 2.22 -20.16 -16.07
CA ILE A 478 1.43 -20.45 -17.27
C ILE A 478 1.61 -21.91 -17.71
N ASN A 479 2.83 -22.45 -17.67
CA ASN A 479 3.09 -23.84 -18.09
C ASN A 479 2.40 -24.85 -17.15
N PHE A 480 2.54 -24.70 -15.83
CA PHE A 480 1.83 -25.55 -14.87
C PHE A 480 0.31 -25.47 -15.05
N ALA A 481 -0.20 -24.29 -15.37
CA ALA A 481 -1.62 -24.08 -15.61
C ALA A 481 -2.09 -24.72 -16.93
N ALA A 482 -1.32 -24.56 -18.02
CA ALA A 482 -1.60 -25.16 -19.31
C ALA A 482 -1.57 -26.71 -19.24
N GLU A 483 -0.72 -27.28 -18.39
CA GLU A 483 -0.66 -28.72 -18.12
C GLU A 483 -1.77 -29.22 -17.17
N GLY A 484 -2.59 -28.31 -16.61
CA GLY A 484 -3.67 -28.65 -15.68
C GLY A 484 -3.22 -29.18 -14.32
N LYS A 485 -1.98 -28.85 -13.92
CA LYS A 485 -1.34 -29.28 -12.67
C LYS A 485 -1.46 -28.25 -11.54
N LEU A 486 -1.72 -26.98 -11.85
CA LEU A 486 -1.76 -25.91 -10.85
C LEU A 486 -2.86 -26.11 -9.80
N LYS A 487 -3.93 -26.81 -10.16
CA LYS A 487 -5.02 -27.19 -9.26
C LYS A 487 -4.63 -28.21 -8.18
N GLU A 488 -3.48 -28.87 -8.31
CA GLU A 488 -2.98 -29.86 -7.35
C GLU A 488 -2.45 -29.14 -6.10
N PRO A 489 -2.88 -29.52 -4.87
CA PRO A 489 -2.55 -28.77 -3.66
C PRO A 489 -1.05 -28.56 -3.41
N ASN A 490 -0.22 -29.57 -3.67
CA ASN A 490 1.23 -29.49 -3.49
C ASN A 490 1.88 -28.54 -4.50
N VAL A 491 1.46 -28.60 -5.77
CA VAL A 491 1.96 -27.70 -6.84
C VAL A 491 1.54 -26.27 -6.55
N LEU A 492 0.28 -26.05 -6.20
CA LEU A 492 -0.24 -24.73 -5.82
C LEU A 492 0.56 -24.13 -4.66
N GLN A 493 0.78 -24.91 -3.59
CA GLN A 493 1.54 -24.45 -2.43
C GLN A 493 3.00 -24.11 -2.79
N GLN A 494 3.64 -24.92 -3.63
CA GLN A 494 5.00 -24.67 -4.10
C GLN A 494 5.08 -23.38 -4.91
N GLN A 495 4.15 -23.16 -5.85
CA GLN A 495 4.10 -21.94 -6.66
C GLN A 495 3.83 -20.71 -5.82
N VAL A 496 2.90 -20.76 -4.87
CA VAL A 496 2.64 -19.64 -3.94
C VAL A 496 3.89 -19.27 -3.13
N LYS A 497 4.62 -20.26 -2.58
CA LYS A 497 5.87 -20.00 -1.85
C LYS A 497 6.95 -19.38 -2.74
N ARG A 498 7.12 -19.89 -3.96
CA ARG A 498 8.04 -19.33 -4.96
C ARG A 498 7.69 -17.87 -5.25
N MET A 499 6.40 -17.59 -5.47
CA MET A 499 5.92 -16.25 -5.80
C MET A 499 6.07 -15.25 -4.65
N LEU A 500 5.84 -15.69 -3.41
CA LEU A 500 6.07 -14.85 -2.23
C LEU A 500 7.55 -14.53 -2.02
N ALA A 501 8.46 -15.45 -2.37
CA ALA A 501 9.90 -15.22 -2.29
C ALA A 501 10.43 -14.26 -3.39
N ASP A 502 9.71 -14.12 -4.50
CA ASP A 502 10.07 -13.23 -5.60
C ASP A 502 9.95 -11.75 -5.18
N PRO A 503 10.87 -10.85 -5.60
CA PRO A 503 10.77 -9.42 -5.30
C PRO A 503 9.46 -8.75 -5.73
N ARG A 504 8.79 -9.27 -6.78
CA ARG A 504 7.49 -8.77 -7.24
C ARG A 504 6.40 -8.86 -6.17
N SER A 505 6.54 -9.70 -5.14
CA SER A 505 5.58 -9.75 -4.03
C SER A 505 5.57 -8.49 -3.17
N GLN A 506 6.53 -7.57 -3.35
CA GLN A 506 6.46 -6.23 -2.75
C GLN A 506 5.21 -5.45 -3.21
N GLU A 507 4.66 -5.77 -4.38
CA GLU A 507 3.41 -5.17 -4.87
C GLU A 507 2.23 -5.52 -3.96
N LEU A 508 2.19 -6.72 -3.37
CA LEU A 508 1.18 -7.07 -2.37
C LEU A 508 1.25 -6.10 -1.17
N VAL A 509 2.45 -5.76 -0.71
CA VAL A 509 2.63 -4.78 0.38
C VAL A 509 2.15 -3.40 -0.04
N LYS A 510 2.64 -2.88 -1.18
CA LYS A 510 2.31 -1.53 -1.66
C LYS A 510 0.83 -1.35 -2.01
N ASN A 511 0.19 -2.41 -2.51
CA ASN A 511 -1.18 -2.34 -3.03
C ASN A 511 -2.22 -2.80 -2.02
N PHE A 512 -1.99 -3.92 -1.32
CA PHE A 512 -2.93 -4.39 -0.30
C PHE A 512 -2.76 -3.61 1.00
N ALA A 513 -1.57 -3.64 1.62
CA ALA A 513 -1.36 -2.93 2.88
C ALA A 513 -1.44 -1.41 2.70
N GLY A 514 -0.97 -0.89 1.56
CA GLY A 514 -1.09 0.53 1.23
C GLY A 514 -2.53 1.06 1.16
N GLN A 515 -3.49 0.22 0.75
CA GLN A 515 -4.91 0.56 0.72
C GLN A 515 -5.60 0.24 2.05
N TRP A 516 -5.41 -0.98 2.56
CA TRP A 516 -5.98 -1.40 3.84
C TRP A 516 -5.60 -0.47 4.99
N LEU A 517 -4.33 -0.08 5.09
CA LEU A 517 -3.86 0.78 6.17
C LEU A 517 -3.94 2.28 5.83
N GLY A 518 -4.45 2.65 4.64
CA GLY A 518 -4.55 4.04 4.21
C GLY A 518 -3.21 4.73 3.90
N LEU A 519 -2.12 3.99 3.70
CA LEU A 519 -0.79 4.59 3.48
C LEU A 519 -0.72 5.43 2.20
N ARG A 520 -1.56 5.13 1.21
CA ARG A 520 -1.64 5.91 -0.04
C ARG A 520 -2.22 7.31 0.18
N THR A 521 -3.06 7.52 1.19
CA THR A 521 -3.65 8.83 1.47
C THR A 521 -2.64 9.79 2.10
N LEU A 522 -1.57 9.27 2.71
CA LEU A 522 -0.53 10.07 3.34
C LEU A 522 0.05 11.14 2.41
N GLN A 523 0.09 10.91 1.10
CA GLN A 523 0.59 11.88 0.12
C GLN A 523 -0.24 13.18 0.08
N ASN A 524 -1.50 13.11 0.49
CA ASN A 524 -2.46 14.22 0.50
C ASN A 524 -2.57 14.91 1.86
N GLU A 525 -2.03 14.31 2.93
CA GLU A 525 -2.08 14.91 4.26
C GLU A 525 -1.18 16.14 4.32
N THR A 526 -1.66 17.31 4.73
CA THR A 526 -0.81 18.50 4.84
C THR A 526 -0.94 19.08 6.24
N PRO A 527 -0.19 18.56 7.24
CA PRO A 527 -0.16 19.13 8.58
C PRO A 527 0.17 20.62 8.54
N GLU A 528 -0.57 21.38 9.34
CA GLU A 528 -0.46 22.83 9.42
C GLU A 528 0.94 23.21 9.92
N GLY A 529 1.69 23.95 9.10
CA GLY A 529 3.12 24.22 9.32
C GLY A 529 3.38 25.05 10.58
N THR A 530 2.43 25.89 10.98
CA THR A 530 2.52 26.69 12.21
C THR A 530 2.34 25.84 13.48
N ILE A 531 1.67 24.69 13.39
CA ILE A 531 1.42 23.77 14.50
C ILE A 531 2.47 22.65 14.53
N TYR A 532 2.84 22.15 13.35
CA TYR A 532 3.78 21.05 13.16
C TYR A 532 4.98 21.48 12.32
N PRO A 533 5.81 22.42 12.81
CA PRO A 533 6.86 23.03 11.99
C PRO A 533 8.01 22.08 11.64
N ASP A 534 8.18 20.99 12.39
CA ASP A 534 9.17 19.95 12.05
C ASP A 534 8.63 18.87 11.10
N PHE A 535 7.41 19.01 10.58
CA PHE A 535 6.85 18.03 9.65
C PHE A 535 7.15 18.41 8.19
N ASP A 536 7.75 17.48 7.44
CA ASP A 536 8.12 17.62 6.03
C ASP A 536 7.76 16.34 5.26
N ASP A 537 7.87 16.38 3.93
CA ASP A 537 7.63 15.20 3.08
C ASP A 537 8.63 14.07 3.37
N ASN A 538 9.87 14.40 3.77
CA ASN A 538 10.88 13.41 4.14
C ASN A 538 10.40 12.53 5.31
N LEU A 539 9.78 13.12 6.33
CA LEU A 539 9.19 12.41 7.46
C LEU A 539 7.96 11.59 7.04
N ARG A 540 7.10 12.16 6.18
CA ARG A 540 5.94 11.47 5.62
C ARG A 540 6.34 10.21 4.87
N GLN A 541 7.30 10.31 3.94
CA GLN A 541 7.81 9.15 3.21
C GLN A 541 8.44 8.15 4.18
N ALA A 542 9.16 8.63 5.20
CA ALA A 542 9.78 7.72 6.16
C ALA A 542 8.76 6.92 6.99
N MET A 543 7.66 7.55 7.42
CA MET A 543 6.54 6.87 8.10
C MET A 543 5.86 5.83 7.20
N ARG A 544 5.69 6.15 5.91
CA ARG A 544 5.15 5.22 4.92
C ARG A 544 6.07 4.01 4.76
N THR A 545 7.35 4.23 4.50
CA THR A 545 8.36 3.17 4.33
C THR A 545 8.49 2.31 5.59
N GLU A 546 8.47 2.89 6.79
CA GLU A 546 8.44 2.12 8.05
C GLU A 546 7.31 1.07 8.03
N THR A 547 6.11 1.50 7.64
CA THR A 547 4.91 0.65 7.72
C THR A 547 4.90 -0.41 6.63
N GLU A 548 5.34 -0.05 5.42
CA GLU A 548 5.52 -1.00 4.32
C GLU A 548 6.56 -2.07 4.69
N MET A 549 7.75 -1.67 5.19
CA MET A 549 8.79 -2.63 5.62
C MET A 549 8.33 -3.49 6.80
N PHE A 550 7.56 -2.90 7.74
CA PHE A 550 7.01 -3.64 8.86
C PHE A 550 6.03 -4.73 8.43
N PHE A 551 5.09 -4.41 7.55
CA PHE A 551 4.14 -5.38 7.01
C PHE A 551 4.86 -6.44 6.16
N ASP A 552 5.82 -6.02 5.32
CA ASP A 552 6.65 -6.94 4.50
C ASP A 552 7.41 -7.94 5.38
N SER A 553 8.00 -7.50 6.50
CA SER A 553 8.69 -8.36 7.46
C SER A 553 7.75 -9.40 8.06
N VAL A 554 6.53 -9.02 8.48
CA VAL A 554 5.54 -9.97 9.02
C VAL A 554 5.15 -11.00 7.96
N LEU A 555 4.90 -10.56 6.73
CA LEU A 555 4.49 -11.41 5.61
C LEU A 555 5.61 -12.37 5.17
N ARG A 556 6.80 -11.86 4.85
CA ARG A 556 7.92 -12.64 4.29
C ARG A 556 8.57 -13.56 5.30
N GLU A 557 8.64 -13.17 6.57
CA GLU A 557 9.19 -14.00 7.64
C GLU A 557 8.17 -15.04 8.15
N GLY A 558 6.93 -15.04 7.63
CA GLY A 558 5.88 -15.98 8.05
C GLY A 558 5.49 -15.80 9.52
N ARG A 559 5.50 -14.56 10.00
CA ARG A 559 5.21 -14.21 11.40
C ARG A 559 3.72 -14.29 11.69
N SER A 560 3.37 -14.34 12.98
CA SER A 560 1.96 -14.28 13.37
C SER A 560 1.36 -12.93 12.95
N VAL A 561 0.13 -12.94 12.41
CA VAL A 561 -0.60 -11.69 12.12
C VAL A 561 -0.80 -10.83 13.37
N LEU A 562 -0.80 -11.43 14.56
CA LEU A 562 -0.87 -10.73 15.85
C LEU A 562 0.37 -9.87 16.12
N GLU A 563 1.50 -10.12 15.45
CA GLU A 563 2.68 -9.27 15.52
C GLU A 563 2.42 -7.89 14.90
N LEU A 564 1.43 -7.74 14.02
CA LEU A 564 0.99 -6.42 13.57
C LEU A 564 0.55 -5.52 14.73
N LEU A 565 0.12 -6.09 15.86
CA LEU A 565 -0.22 -5.35 17.07
C LEU A 565 0.93 -5.34 18.07
N THR A 566 1.66 -6.44 18.21
CA THR A 566 2.52 -6.70 19.38
C THR A 566 4.02 -6.67 19.12
N ALA A 567 4.46 -6.61 17.86
CA ALA A 567 5.87 -6.68 17.50
C ALA A 567 6.72 -5.66 18.26
N ASP A 568 7.81 -6.15 18.87
CA ASP A 568 8.77 -5.38 19.64
C ASP A 568 9.89 -4.79 18.77
N TYR A 569 9.60 -4.53 17.51
CA TYR A 569 10.57 -3.97 16.57
C TYR A 569 9.89 -3.04 15.57
N THR A 570 10.66 -2.13 14.99
CA THR A 570 10.23 -1.31 13.86
C THR A 570 11.37 -1.02 12.90
N PHE A 571 11.10 -0.32 11.81
CA PHE A 571 12.09 0.08 10.80
C PHE A 571 12.20 1.60 10.76
N VAL A 572 13.40 2.13 11.01
CA VAL A 572 13.65 3.57 11.02
C VAL A 572 14.92 3.93 10.27
N ASN A 573 14.89 5.05 9.56
CA ASN A 573 16.08 5.83 9.22
C ASN A 573 16.30 6.94 10.26
N GLU A 574 17.34 7.76 10.11
CA GLU A 574 17.64 8.84 11.07
C GLU A 574 16.48 9.83 11.20
N ARG A 575 15.87 10.24 10.08
CA ARG A 575 14.79 11.23 10.06
C ARG A 575 13.62 10.80 10.95
N LEU A 576 13.22 9.53 10.86
CA LEU A 576 12.13 8.96 11.66
C LEU A 576 12.57 8.63 13.09
N ALA A 577 13.79 8.13 13.28
CA ALA A 577 14.32 7.83 14.60
C ALA A 577 14.40 9.08 15.48
N VAL A 578 14.84 10.23 14.93
CA VAL A 578 14.82 11.52 15.62
C VAL A 578 13.39 11.93 16.01
N HIS A 579 12.42 11.75 15.11
CA HIS A 579 11.01 12.04 15.39
C HIS A 579 10.46 11.16 16.53
N TYR A 580 10.86 9.89 16.57
CA TYR A 580 10.46 8.93 17.61
C TYR A 580 11.32 8.98 18.87
N ARG A 581 12.43 9.71 18.84
CA ARG A 581 13.46 9.75 19.90
C ARG A 581 14.15 8.40 20.13
N ILE A 582 14.26 7.59 19.08
CA ILE A 582 15.06 6.35 19.10
C ILE A 582 16.53 6.74 18.90
N PRO A 583 17.42 6.48 19.87
CA PRO A 583 18.81 6.91 19.79
C PRO A 583 19.64 6.05 18.82
N ASN A 584 20.84 6.51 18.48
CA ASN A 584 21.88 5.73 17.77
C ASN A 584 21.51 5.26 16.35
N VAL A 585 20.64 5.99 15.65
CA VAL A 585 20.31 5.75 14.23
C VAL A 585 20.76 6.96 13.41
N TYR A 586 21.59 6.73 12.40
CA TYR A 586 22.22 7.77 11.57
C TYR A 586 22.13 7.42 10.08
N GLY A 587 21.87 8.41 9.23
CA GLY A 587 21.75 8.28 7.77
C GLY A 587 20.34 7.95 7.26
N SER A 588 20.20 8.03 5.94
CA SER A 588 18.95 7.84 5.18
C SER A 588 18.47 6.37 5.14
N GLN A 589 19.37 5.42 5.39
CA GLN A 589 19.12 3.98 5.31
C GLN A 589 18.27 3.46 6.48
N PHE A 590 17.20 2.72 6.15
CA PHE A 590 16.33 2.06 7.12
C PHE A 590 17.01 0.86 7.77
N ARG A 591 16.77 0.68 9.07
CA ARG A 591 17.20 -0.50 9.82
C ARG A 591 16.13 -0.97 10.77
N ARG A 592 16.09 -2.29 10.98
CA ARG A 592 15.26 -2.91 12.02
C ARG A 592 15.85 -2.56 13.38
N VAL A 593 15.05 -1.98 14.26
CA VAL A 593 15.43 -1.64 15.64
C VAL A 593 14.50 -2.33 16.62
N LYS A 594 15.06 -2.79 17.74
CA LYS A 594 14.28 -3.34 18.85
C LYS A 594 13.65 -2.20 19.66
N LEU A 595 12.41 -2.39 20.07
CA LEU A 595 11.61 -1.50 20.91
C LEU A 595 11.61 -2.06 22.34
N ASP A 596 12.59 -1.64 23.12
CA ASP A 596 12.70 -1.97 24.54
C ASP A 596 11.56 -1.32 25.35
N ALA A 597 11.55 -1.54 26.67
CA ALA A 597 10.45 -1.12 27.55
C ALA A 597 10.12 0.39 27.44
N ASP A 598 11.13 1.25 27.27
CA ASP A 598 10.96 2.70 27.11
C ASP A 598 10.23 3.09 25.81
N PHE A 599 10.15 2.17 24.85
CA PHE A 599 9.50 2.35 23.55
C PHE A 599 8.28 1.43 23.38
N ASP A 600 7.72 0.87 24.47
CA ASP A 600 6.58 -0.05 24.39
C ASP A 600 5.34 0.58 23.70
N MET A 601 5.19 1.91 23.81
CA MET A 601 4.13 2.64 23.11
C MET A 601 4.26 2.59 21.57
N ARG A 602 5.44 2.30 21.03
CA ARG A 602 5.73 2.28 19.59
C ARG A 602 5.53 0.93 18.92
N ARG A 603 5.20 -0.12 19.68
CA ARG A 603 5.05 -1.47 19.13
C ARG A 603 3.80 -1.61 18.26
N GLY A 604 3.90 -2.49 17.27
CA GLY A 604 2.83 -2.75 16.30
C GLY A 604 2.41 -1.54 15.48
N LEU A 605 1.25 -1.65 14.83
CA LEU A 605 0.67 -0.63 13.94
C LEU A 605 0.22 0.63 14.70
N LEU A 606 -0.35 0.46 15.90
CA LEU A 606 -0.92 1.58 16.67
C LEU A 606 0.16 2.59 17.12
N GLY A 607 1.41 2.16 17.26
CA GLY A 607 2.54 3.01 17.60
C GLY A 607 3.15 3.79 16.43
N LYS A 608 2.77 3.49 15.19
CA LYS A 608 3.39 4.04 13.97
C LYS A 608 2.85 5.40 13.60
N GLY A 609 3.74 6.26 13.11
CA GLY A 609 3.42 7.64 12.73
C GLY A 609 2.52 7.73 11.51
N SER A 610 2.61 6.77 10.59
CA SER A 610 1.73 6.67 9.42
C SER A 610 0.25 6.58 9.83
N PHE A 611 -0.08 5.67 10.76
CA PHE A 611 -1.41 5.52 11.30
C PHE A 611 -1.86 6.79 12.04
N GLN A 612 -1.00 7.34 12.90
CA GLN A 612 -1.33 8.55 13.67
C GLN A 612 -1.59 9.76 12.77
N LEU A 613 -0.84 9.89 11.68
CA LEU A 613 -1.00 10.94 10.68
C LEU A 613 -2.29 10.74 9.86
N ALA A 614 -2.51 9.54 9.31
CA ALA A 614 -3.68 9.21 8.49
C ALA A 614 -5.01 9.32 9.23
N THR A 615 -4.98 9.32 10.56
CA THR A 615 -6.17 9.39 11.42
C THR A 615 -6.26 10.68 12.22
N SER A 616 -5.61 11.75 11.75
CA SER A 616 -5.64 13.08 12.34
C SER A 616 -6.17 14.12 11.34
N ASN A 617 -6.44 15.34 11.81
CA ASN A 617 -6.67 16.49 10.93
C ASN A 617 -5.36 17.27 10.77
N SER A 618 -5.29 18.17 9.79
CA SER A 618 -4.09 18.99 9.56
C SER A 618 -3.64 19.80 10.77
N ASP A 619 -4.57 20.23 11.62
CA ASP A 619 -4.32 21.12 12.77
C ASP A 619 -4.34 20.41 14.13
N ARG A 620 -4.79 19.15 14.23
CA ARG A 620 -5.05 18.47 15.51
C ARG A 620 -5.23 16.97 15.39
N THR A 621 -5.15 16.27 16.53
CA THR A 621 -5.54 14.85 16.64
C THR A 621 -7.05 14.65 16.39
N SER A 622 -7.45 13.42 16.11
CA SER A 622 -8.87 13.05 15.99
C SER A 622 -9.14 11.70 16.66
N PRO A 623 -9.61 11.69 17.93
CA PRO A 623 -10.03 10.45 18.60
C PRO A 623 -11.09 9.68 17.81
N VAL A 624 -11.96 10.41 17.11
CA VAL A 624 -13.01 9.83 16.27
C VAL A 624 -12.43 9.05 15.10
N LEU A 625 -11.52 9.66 14.32
CA LEU A 625 -10.93 8.99 13.15
C LEU A 625 -10.04 7.81 13.57
N ARG A 626 -9.29 7.95 14.67
CA ARG A 626 -8.48 6.86 15.25
C ARG A 626 -9.35 5.67 15.67
N GLY A 627 -10.40 5.94 16.43
CA GLY A 627 -11.35 4.92 16.88
C GLY A 627 -12.07 4.26 15.70
N LYS A 628 -12.59 5.06 14.76
CA LYS A 628 -13.22 4.57 13.52
C LYS A 628 -12.28 3.64 12.76
N TRP A 629 -11.04 4.06 12.55
CA TRP A 629 -10.07 3.27 11.81
C TRP A 629 -9.84 1.90 12.46
N ILE A 630 -9.71 1.83 13.79
CA ILE A 630 -9.53 0.56 14.51
C ILE A 630 -10.79 -0.31 14.39
N LEU A 631 -11.98 0.26 14.57
CA LEU A 631 -13.24 -0.48 14.45
C LEU A 631 -13.40 -1.09 13.05
N GLU A 632 -13.10 -0.33 12.00
CA GLU A 632 -13.29 -0.75 10.61
C GLU A 632 -12.18 -1.68 10.12
N ASN A 633 -10.91 -1.30 10.32
CA ASN A 633 -9.77 -1.99 9.71
C ASN A 633 -9.26 -3.18 10.52
N LEU A 634 -9.47 -3.19 11.84
CA LEU A 634 -9.01 -4.27 12.71
C LEU A 634 -10.15 -5.13 13.22
N LEU A 635 -11.26 -4.52 13.66
CA LEU A 635 -12.39 -5.25 14.26
C LEU A 635 -13.50 -5.59 13.24
N GLY A 636 -13.41 -5.12 11.99
CA GLY A 636 -14.37 -5.44 10.93
C GLY A 636 -15.79 -4.93 11.19
N THR A 637 -15.92 -3.87 11.99
CA THR A 637 -17.19 -3.24 12.36
C THR A 637 -17.28 -1.80 11.89
N HIS A 638 -18.37 -1.47 11.21
CA HIS A 638 -18.64 -0.09 10.79
C HIS A 638 -19.42 0.65 11.89
N PRO A 639 -18.94 1.82 12.36
CA PRO A 639 -19.76 2.73 13.13
C PRO A 639 -20.92 3.25 12.24
N PRO A 640 -22.07 3.62 12.83
CA PRO A 640 -23.15 4.23 12.07
C PRO A 640 -22.68 5.51 11.37
N ASP A 641 -23.25 5.78 10.19
CA ASP A 641 -23.00 7.04 9.49
C ASP A 641 -23.37 8.24 10.38
N PRO A 642 -22.61 9.34 10.30
CA PRO A 642 -22.97 10.55 11.03
C PRO A 642 -24.33 11.08 10.58
N PRO A 643 -25.13 11.67 11.48
CA PRO A 643 -26.37 12.34 11.09
C PRO A 643 -26.16 13.38 9.98
N PRO A 644 -27.15 13.65 9.11
CA PRO A 644 -27.04 14.75 8.15
C PRO A 644 -26.75 16.07 8.88
N ASN A 645 -25.84 16.89 8.33
CA ASN A 645 -25.48 18.23 8.84
C ASN A 645 -24.85 18.28 10.24
N VAL A 646 -24.00 17.31 10.62
CA VAL A 646 -23.21 17.45 11.86
C VAL A 646 -22.31 18.69 11.75
N PRO A 647 -22.44 19.68 12.65
CA PRO A 647 -21.57 20.84 12.64
C PRO A 647 -20.12 20.41 12.97
N PRO A 648 -19.11 21.00 12.31
CA PRO A 648 -17.72 20.70 12.64
C PRO A 648 -17.41 21.09 14.09
N LEU A 649 -16.41 20.41 14.68
CA LEU A 649 -15.91 20.81 15.99
C LEU A 649 -15.44 22.27 15.93
N LYS A 650 -15.90 23.11 16.86
CA LYS A 650 -15.58 24.54 16.88
C LYS A 650 -14.06 24.73 16.89
N PRO A 651 -13.50 25.60 16.04
CA PRO A 651 -12.05 25.77 15.93
C PRO A 651 -11.46 26.33 17.23
N ASN A 652 -12.16 27.27 17.88
CA ASN A 652 -11.74 27.85 19.15
C ASN A 652 -12.62 27.33 20.30
N PRO A 653 -12.01 26.80 21.38
CA PRO A 653 -12.74 26.44 22.59
C PRO A 653 -13.38 27.68 23.23
N ALA A 654 -14.61 27.55 23.72
CA ALA A 654 -15.40 28.68 24.22
C ALA A 654 -14.88 29.25 25.56
N THR A 655 -14.02 28.51 26.27
CA THR A 655 -13.65 28.72 27.67
C THR A 655 -12.14 28.71 27.92
N GLY A 656 -11.32 29.00 26.90
CA GLY A 656 -9.85 29.03 26.99
C GLY A 656 -9.18 27.73 26.50
N PRO A 657 -7.86 27.54 26.71
CA PRO A 657 -7.14 26.38 26.18
C PRO A 657 -7.68 25.05 26.74
N GLN A 658 -8.16 24.18 25.85
CA GLN A 658 -8.75 22.89 26.19
C GLN A 658 -8.00 21.74 25.53
N THR A 659 -8.00 20.59 26.19
CA THR A 659 -7.58 19.32 25.58
C THR A 659 -8.61 18.82 24.58
N MET A 660 -8.20 17.96 23.66
CA MET A 660 -9.10 17.31 22.71
C MET A 660 -10.17 16.47 23.41
N ARG A 661 -9.85 15.83 24.53
CA ARG A 661 -10.84 15.17 25.39
C ARG A 661 -11.94 16.12 25.83
N GLN A 662 -11.58 17.25 26.44
CA GLN A 662 -12.55 18.25 26.93
C GLN A 662 -13.45 18.75 25.79
N ARG A 663 -12.85 19.06 24.63
CA ARG A 663 -13.61 19.47 23.43
C ARG A 663 -14.59 18.39 22.96
N MET A 664 -14.18 17.13 22.98
CA MET A 664 -15.02 16.00 22.59
C MET A 664 -16.14 15.72 23.61
N GLU A 665 -15.87 15.87 24.92
CA GLU A 665 -16.87 15.75 25.97
C GLU A 665 -17.95 16.84 25.85
N GLU A 666 -17.55 18.08 25.58
CA GLU A 666 -18.49 19.16 25.27
C GLU A 666 -19.31 18.87 24.01
N HIS A 667 -18.67 18.37 22.95
CA HIS A 667 -19.36 17.99 21.71
C HIS A 667 -20.40 16.88 21.96
N ARG A 668 -20.08 15.92 22.83
CA ARG A 668 -20.93 14.78 23.18
C ARG A 668 -22.02 15.09 24.20
N ALA A 669 -22.05 16.29 24.76
CA ALA A 669 -23.18 16.75 25.56
C ALA A 669 -24.50 16.73 24.75
N ASN A 670 -24.42 16.80 23.41
CA ASN A 670 -25.55 16.54 22.54
C ASN A 670 -25.86 15.02 22.47
N PRO A 671 -27.05 14.57 22.90
CA PRO A 671 -27.43 13.15 22.85
C PRO A 671 -27.30 12.52 21.47
N ALA A 672 -27.56 13.27 20.40
CA ALA A 672 -27.46 12.81 19.01
C ALA A 672 -26.01 12.46 18.59
N CYS A 673 -25.02 13.14 19.18
CA CYS A 673 -23.60 12.86 18.95
C CYS A 673 -23.11 11.74 19.87
N SER A 674 -23.61 11.68 21.11
CA SER A 674 -23.10 10.75 22.11
C SER A 674 -23.20 9.26 21.72
N SER A 675 -24.21 8.87 20.94
CA SER A 675 -24.48 7.48 20.56
C SER A 675 -23.35 6.88 19.71
N CYS A 676 -22.89 7.58 18.68
CA CYS A 676 -21.81 7.11 17.81
C CYS A 676 -20.45 7.24 18.50
N HIS A 677 -20.22 8.33 19.21
CA HIS A 677 -18.93 8.62 19.85
C HIS A 677 -18.57 7.66 20.99
N ARG A 678 -19.56 7.07 21.69
CA ARG A 678 -19.30 6.06 22.74
C ARG A 678 -18.45 4.89 22.25
N MET A 679 -18.52 4.55 20.97
CA MET A 679 -17.79 3.42 20.40
C MET A 679 -16.36 3.80 19.97
N MET A 680 -16.15 5.02 19.46
CA MET A 680 -14.89 5.43 18.86
C MET A 680 -14.00 6.21 19.82
N ASP A 681 -14.58 7.14 20.57
CA ASP A 681 -13.81 8.08 21.39
C ASP A 681 -12.95 7.39 22.45
N PRO A 682 -13.42 6.38 23.22
CA PRO A 682 -12.57 5.72 24.21
C PRO A 682 -11.30 5.13 23.58
N ILE A 683 -11.45 4.47 22.42
CA ILE A 683 -10.33 3.90 21.65
C ILE A 683 -9.38 5.02 21.21
N GLY A 684 -9.93 6.10 20.65
CA GLY A 684 -9.14 7.24 20.20
C GLY A 684 -8.41 7.97 21.33
N PHE A 685 -9.04 8.11 22.49
CA PHE A 685 -8.45 8.76 23.66
C PHE A 685 -7.24 8.02 24.21
N ALA A 686 -7.24 6.69 24.15
CA ALA A 686 -6.08 5.87 24.52
C ALA A 686 -4.85 6.14 23.62
N LEU A 687 -5.04 6.80 22.48
CA LEU A 687 -3.97 7.17 21.56
C LEU A 687 -3.56 8.64 21.65
N GLU A 688 -4.18 9.46 22.53
CA GLU A 688 -3.93 10.91 22.58
C GLU A 688 -2.52 11.32 23.05
N ASN A 689 -1.75 10.37 23.59
CA ASN A 689 -0.31 10.59 23.77
C ASN A 689 0.45 10.74 22.44
N PHE A 690 -0.13 10.38 21.31
CA PHE A 690 0.38 10.72 19.99
C PHE A 690 -0.31 11.97 19.47
N ASP A 691 0.46 13.00 19.13
CA ASP A 691 -0.08 14.19 18.45
C ASP A 691 -0.47 13.89 16.99
N GLY A 692 -0.90 14.91 16.24
CA GLY A 692 -1.38 14.76 14.86
C GLY A 692 -0.36 14.21 13.87
N ILE A 693 0.94 14.27 14.20
CA ILE A 693 2.03 13.73 13.39
C ILE A 693 2.69 12.52 14.07
N GLY A 694 2.04 11.93 15.07
CA GLY A 694 2.50 10.74 15.76
C GLY A 694 3.67 10.96 16.72
N LYS A 695 3.98 12.20 17.13
CA LYS A 695 4.98 12.50 18.17
C LYS A 695 4.41 12.22 19.56
N TRP A 696 5.23 11.68 20.45
CA TRP A 696 4.79 11.38 21.82
C TRP A 696 4.70 12.65 22.69
N ARG A 697 3.61 12.79 23.44
CA ARG A 697 3.31 13.90 24.36
C ARG A 697 2.59 13.42 25.62
N THR A 698 2.75 14.14 26.72
CA THR A 698 2.05 13.88 27.99
C THR A 698 1.15 15.04 28.42
N LYS A 699 1.21 16.16 27.70
CA LYS A 699 0.42 17.36 27.96
C LYS A 699 -0.16 17.93 26.68
N GLU A 700 -1.28 18.61 26.81
CA GLU A 700 -1.95 19.40 25.78
C GLU A 700 -2.58 20.62 26.44
N ALA A 701 -2.53 21.78 25.78
CA ALA A 701 -3.09 23.03 26.33
C ALA A 701 -2.61 23.33 27.77
N GLY A 702 -1.36 22.95 28.10
CA GLY A 702 -0.76 23.10 29.44
C GLY A 702 -1.22 22.06 30.48
N GLN A 703 -2.18 21.21 30.16
CA GLN A 703 -2.79 20.22 31.05
C GLN A 703 -2.22 18.82 30.80
N ARG A 704 -2.20 17.95 31.82
CA ARG A 704 -1.83 16.53 31.65
C ARG A 704 -2.95 15.81 30.89
N LEU A 705 -2.56 14.94 29.96
CA LEU A 705 -3.52 14.14 29.21
C LEU A 705 -4.15 13.06 30.10
N ASP A 706 -5.47 12.93 29.99
CA ASP A 706 -6.21 11.75 30.41
C ASP A 706 -6.43 10.86 29.19
N ILE A 707 -5.82 9.68 29.21
CA ILE A 707 -5.85 8.68 28.13
C ILE A 707 -6.68 7.46 28.51
N SER A 708 -7.41 7.53 29.62
CA SER A 708 -8.24 6.45 30.09
C SER A 708 -9.54 6.35 29.28
N GLY A 709 -10.04 5.15 29.11
CA GLY A 709 -11.26 4.88 28.37
C GLY A 709 -11.96 3.64 28.89
N GLN A 710 -13.21 3.48 28.51
CA GLN A 710 -13.94 2.24 28.69
C GLN A 710 -14.49 1.83 27.33
N LEU A 711 -14.14 0.62 26.90
CA LEU A 711 -14.68 0.00 25.69
C LEU A 711 -16.15 -0.37 25.90
N VAL A 712 -16.84 -0.69 24.80
CA VAL A 712 -18.28 -0.98 24.78
C VAL A 712 -18.69 -2.20 25.61
N ASP A 713 -17.76 -3.14 25.82
CA ASP A 713 -17.90 -4.34 26.64
C ASP A 713 -17.66 -4.07 28.14
N GLY A 714 -17.22 -2.87 28.50
CA GLY A 714 -16.88 -2.47 29.87
C GLY A 714 -15.39 -2.56 30.20
N SER A 715 -14.56 -3.09 29.31
CA SER A 715 -13.11 -3.20 29.48
C SER A 715 -12.49 -1.81 29.65
N LYS A 716 -11.67 -1.66 30.70
CA LYS A 716 -10.98 -0.39 30.99
C LYS A 716 -9.65 -0.37 30.25
N ILE A 717 -9.38 0.75 29.59
CA ILE A 717 -8.11 1.01 28.92
C ILE A 717 -7.49 2.27 29.51
N ASP A 718 -6.17 2.28 29.59
CA ASP A 718 -5.31 3.38 29.98
C ASP A 718 -4.13 3.45 28.98
N GLY A 719 -4.34 4.18 27.89
CA GLY A 719 -3.33 4.36 26.85
C GLY A 719 -3.14 3.18 25.88
N VAL A 720 -2.30 3.40 24.86
CA VAL A 720 -2.07 2.48 23.74
C VAL A 720 -1.64 1.07 24.14
N VAL A 721 -0.89 0.92 25.24
CA VAL A 721 -0.37 -0.37 25.69
C VAL A 721 -1.52 -1.29 26.12
N SER A 722 -2.43 -0.77 26.92
CA SER A 722 -3.63 -1.51 27.36
C SER A 722 -4.65 -1.69 26.24
N LEU A 723 -4.75 -0.75 25.30
CA LEU A 723 -5.63 -0.88 24.12
C LEU A 723 -5.18 -2.02 23.18
N ARG A 724 -3.88 -2.27 23.12
CA ARG A 724 -3.29 -3.33 22.30
C ARG A 724 -3.49 -4.72 22.89
N GLN A 725 -3.51 -4.82 24.22
CA GLN A 725 -3.75 -6.07 24.97
C GLN A 725 -5.21 -6.46 24.86
#